data_AF-A0A954FXW0-F1
#
_entry.id   AF-A0A954FXW0-F1
#
_cell.length_a   1.000
_cell.length_b   1.000
_cell.length_c   1.000
_cell.angle_alpha   90.00
_cell.angle_beta   90.00
_cell.angle_gamma   90.00
#
_symmetry.space_group_name_H-M   'P 1'
#
loop_
_entity.id
_entity.type
_entity.pdbx_description
1 polymer ?
#
loop_
_entity_poly.entity_id
_entity_poly.type
_entity_poly.pdbx_seq_one_letter_code
_entity_poly.pdbx_strand_id
1 'polypeptide(L)'
;MRLFHFVSIVSLFTILTFVAPSYAEEQYLEFLQGLRDKNYHDTALDYLIQIEADKTTPQEIRELIPFERAMTLMVFSRTQKLPQDQEDTLNQALAQLELFTKQSPNHPKAGTANTERGKIILEKAEVEVRKAQTSTDGKKKEYQDAARKLVAQARAIFQQAYNLHEKTWKSFPATFIDKQKEPEKYAARAKAEIQFMSAQLDLAQCTYEEAQTYDRGSADFNRLLKQASEEYAKIHERYRSQVGGLYARMWQGKCFEEQGELGRALGIYNELLGHPGKSAPIKQLKDNILQFRLICLNDEKKKDYQLVINEAEQWLRENRSRSRTAIGQGITWELARAQEALANVEGTKKNDQERILRQALTNARFVNAFRGKYRDVSRLMVGRINAKLQGSSGGDPKDFETAYGLGQDRVKQTKALKDKVAAAKSPTDKKNAQVELDQFMEETARLLKIALRLADGKTDPKELDHARFLLCYTYYNLRHSYECAILGEYIANNHHKDSAQIALDAAYLALAGFLQAYNDSPKEQRYVDNQHMESICNLIATKWPDSDRANDARIQLGNIYSQTERPSEAAKWYSQVPTTAPQYIDAQIRAGQAYWNSYLTAMSRRSETKPEDVNQWANLAEKHLRTGIDATQKAVPPTAATPENLTAAKTSLAQIALNNGNYQEAIDILTKDPHS
;
A
#
# COMPACT_ATOMS: atom_id res chain seq x y z
N MET A 1 -45.01 -7.81 -90.05
CA MET A 1 -46.37 -7.60 -90.59
C MET A 1 -47.35 -7.66 -89.41
N ARG A 2 -48.04 -6.53 -89.12
CA ARG A 2 -49.24 -6.32 -88.26
C ARG A 2 -49.19 -6.83 -86.79
N LEU A 3 -49.05 -6.04 -85.72
CA LEU A 3 -49.85 -4.94 -85.08
C LEU A 3 -51.18 -5.34 -84.40
N PHE A 4 -51.27 -4.96 -83.10
CA PHE A 4 -52.43 -4.68 -82.22
C PHE A 4 -53.18 -5.88 -81.58
N HIS A 5 -53.70 -5.88 -80.32
CA HIS A 5 -53.87 -4.89 -79.22
C HIS A 5 -53.98 -5.59 -77.84
N PHE A 6 -53.51 -4.92 -76.78
CA PHE A 6 -54.10 -4.68 -75.43
C PHE A 6 -55.31 -5.53 -74.94
N VAL A 7 -55.24 -6.03 -73.70
CA VAL A 7 -56.07 -5.61 -72.53
C VAL A 7 -55.67 -6.40 -71.27
N SER A 8 -55.39 -5.64 -70.21
CA SER A 8 -55.16 -6.06 -68.82
C SER A 8 -56.40 -6.66 -68.15
N ILE A 9 -56.23 -7.73 -67.37
CA ILE A 9 -57.04 -7.98 -66.16
C ILE A 9 -56.10 -8.34 -65.02
N VAL A 10 -56.06 -7.44 -64.05
CA VAL A 10 -55.41 -7.53 -62.75
C VAL A 10 -56.25 -8.45 -61.87
N SER A 11 -55.70 -9.58 -61.45
CA SER A 11 -56.22 -10.35 -60.32
C SER A 11 -55.25 -10.21 -59.16
N LEU A 12 -55.58 -9.29 -58.26
CA LEU A 12 -54.96 -9.07 -56.96
C LEU A 12 -55.16 -10.33 -56.10
N PHE A 13 -54.12 -11.14 -55.90
CA PHE A 13 -54.05 -12.06 -54.78
C PHE A 13 -53.30 -11.36 -53.66
N THR A 14 -54.04 -10.83 -52.69
CA THR A 14 -53.49 -10.26 -51.46
C THR A 14 -52.99 -11.41 -50.59
N ILE A 15 -51.72 -11.80 -50.76
CA ILE A 15 -51.01 -12.62 -49.77
C ILE A 15 -50.74 -11.69 -48.59
N LEU A 16 -51.58 -11.78 -47.54
CA LEU A 16 -51.21 -11.29 -46.22
C LEU A 16 -50.02 -12.13 -45.73
N THR A 17 -48.80 -11.70 -46.03
CA THR A 17 -47.63 -12.12 -45.28
C THR A 17 -47.76 -11.52 -43.88
N PHE A 18 -48.16 -12.35 -42.91
CA PHE A 18 -47.81 -12.09 -41.52
C PHE A 18 -46.27 -12.10 -41.44
N VAL A 19 -45.67 -10.92 -41.59
CA VAL A 19 -44.30 -10.71 -41.11
C VAL A 19 -44.41 -10.74 -39.59
N ALA A 20 -44.30 -11.94 -39.02
CA ALA A 20 -43.92 -12.04 -37.61
C ALA A 20 -42.57 -11.30 -37.51
N PRO A 21 -42.44 -10.29 -36.64
CA PRO A 21 -41.12 -9.73 -36.37
C PRO A 21 -40.23 -10.88 -35.90
N SER A 22 -39.25 -11.26 -36.73
CA SER A 22 -38.14 -12.05 -36.24
C SER A 22 -37.34 -11.11 -35.36
N TYR A 23 -37.70 -11.04 -34.07
CA TYR A 23 -36.79 -10.50 -33.08
C TYR A 23 -35.54 -11.38 -33.16
N ALA A 24 -34.44 -10.81 -33.67
CA ALA A 24 -33.14 -11.45 -33.51
C ALA A 24 -32.94 -11.60 -32.01
N GLU A 25 -32.93 -12.85 -31.54
CA GLU A 25 -32.73 -13.16 -30.13
C GLU A 25 -31.38 -12.58 -29.71
N GLU A 26 -31.39 -11.64 -28.76
CA GLU A 26 -30.19 -10.95 -28.34
C GLU A 26 -29.19 -11.97 -27.75
N GLN A 27 -27.96 -11.94 -28.27
CA GLN A 27 -26.89 -12.84 -27.86
C GLN A 27 -26.24 -12.36 -26.55
N TYR A 28 -27.02 -12.35 -25.46
CA TYR A 28 -26.67 -11.68 -24.20
C TYR A 28 -25.26 -12.00 -23.69
N LEU A 29 -24.93 -13.30 -23.59
CA LEU A 29 -23.66 -13.75 -23.00
C LEU A 29 -22.47 -13.57 -23.96
N GLU A 30 -22.69 -13.67 -25.26
CA GLU A 30 -21.64 -13.51 -26.27
C GLU A 30 -21.26 -12.03 -26.42
N PHE A 31 -22.25 -11.14 -26.38
CA PHE A 31 -22.01 -9.71 -26.34
C PHE A 31 -21.22 -9.31 -25.08
N LEU A 32 -21.64 -9.82 -23.91
CA LEU A 32 -20.94 -9.57 -22.65
C LEU A 32 -19.50 -10.08 -22.68
N GLN A 33 -19.27 -11.27 -23.23
CA GLN A 33 -17.91 -11.80 -23.39
C GLN A 33 -17.08 -10.92 -24.32
N GLY A 34 -17.66 -10.45 -25.43
CA GLY A 34 -16.99 -9.53 -26.37
C GLY A 34 -16.59 -8.20 -25.73
N LEU A 35 -17.38 -7.67 -24.80
CA LEU A 35 -17.01 -6.48 -24.01
C LEU A 35 -15.81 -6.76 -23.10
N ARG A 36 -15.80 -7.89 -22.39
CA ARG A 36 -14.66 -8.29 -21.55
C ARG A 36 -13.39 -8.49 -22.35
N ASP A 37 -13.47 -9.15 -23.50
CA ASP A 37 -12.31 -9.44 -24.36
C ASP A 37 -11.66 -8.15 -24.91
N LYS A 38 -12.44 -7.07 -25.04
CA LYS A 38 -11.97 -5.73 -25.43
C LYS A 38 -11.57 -4.84 -24.24
N ASN A 39 -11.58 -5.36 -23.02
CA ASN A 39 -11.36 -4.64 -21.77
C ASN A 39 -12.38 -3.53 -21.46
N TYR A 40 -13.60 -3.59 -22.02
CA TYR A 40 -14.70 -2.68 -21.69
C TYR A 40 -15.48 -3.17 -20.47
N HIS A 41 -14.80 -3.24 -19.32
CA HIS A 41 -15.36 -3.82 -18.10
C HIS A 41 -16.48 -2.96 -17.49
N ASP A 42 -16.31 -1.63 -17.46
CA ASP A 42 -17.36 -0.72 -16.97
C ASP A 42 -18.63 -0.84 -17.81
N THR A 43 -18.48 -0.82 -19.14
CA THR A 43 -19.61 -1.00 -20.08
C THR A 43 -20.26 -2.38 -19.93
N ALA A 44 -19.48 -3.43 -19.67
CA ALA A 44 -20.02 -4.76 -19.39
C ALA A 44 -20.86 -4.77 -18.10
N LEU A 45 -20.46 -4.02 -17.07
CA LEU A 45 -21.24 -3.87 -15.84
C LEU A 45 -22.52 -3.05 -16.08
N ASP A 46 -22.45 -1.97 -16.85
CA ASP A 46 -23.62 -1.17 -17.23
C ASP A 46 -24.63 -1.99 -18.04
N TYR A 47 -24.14 -2.80 -18.98
CA TYR A 47 -24.98 -3.71 -19.76
C TYR A 47 -25.69 -4.73 -18.87
N LEU A 48 -24.99 -5.29 -17.87
CA LEU A 48 -25.59 -6.19 -16.88
C LEU A 48 -26.69 -5.49 -16.04
N ILE A 49 -26.53 -4.21 -15.72
CA ILE A 49 -27.57 -3.41 -15.05
C ILE A 49 -28.78 -3.21 -15.97
N GLN A 50 -28.54 -2.90 -17.25
CA GLN A 50 -29.60 -2.70 -18.23
C GLN A 50 -30.47 -3.95 -18.41
N ILE A 51 -29.85 -5.11 -18.62
CA ILE A 51 -30.60 -6.36 -18.84
C ILE A 51 -31.25 -6.90 -17.55
N GLU A 52 -30.76 -6.50 -16.37
CA GLU A 52 -31.43 -6.79 -15.09
C GLU A 52 -32.72 -5.99 -14.94
N ALA A 53 -32.72 -4.73 -15.38
CA ALA A 53 -33.89 -3.85 -15.34
C ALA A 53 -34.94 -4.18 -16.42
N ASP A 54 -34.52 -4.79 -17.53
CA ASP A 54 -35.41 -5.19 -18.61
C ASP A 54 -36.25 -6.43 -18.22
N LYS A 55 -37.57 -6.25 -18.20
CA LYS A 55 -38.53 -7.32 -17.86
C LYS A 55 -38.60 -8.40 -18.94
N THR A 56 -38.17 -8.10 -20.16
CA THR A 56 -38.16 -9.03 -21.30
C THR A 56 -36.96 -9.97 -21.31
N THR A 57 -35.92 -9.69 -20.51
CA THR A 57 -34.75 -10.56 -20.37
C THR A 57 -35.18 -11.96 -19.92
N PRO A 58 -34.77 -13.03 -20.63
CA PRO A 58 -35.12 -14.40 -20.28
C PRO A 58 -34.70 -14.76 -18.84
N GLN A 59 -35.50 -15.58 -18.16
CA GLN A 59 -35.22 -15.96 -16.78
C GLN A 59 -33.84 -16.61 -16.61
N GLU A 60 -33.45 -17.48 -17.55
CA GLU A 60 -32.15 -18.16 -17.54
C GLU A 60 -30.97 -17.18 -17.59
N ILE A 61 -31.14 -16.04 -18.27
CA ILE A 61 -30.13 -14.97 -18.32
C ILE A 61 -30.16 -14.17 -17.02
N ARG A 62 -31.35 -13.81 -16.50
CA ARG A 62 -31.47 -13.08 -15.24
C ARG A 62 -30.84 -13.82 -14.06
N GLU A 63 -31.01 -15.14 -14.01
CA GLU A 63 -30.40 -15.98 -12.98
C GLU A 63 -28.86 -15.95 -13.03
N LEU A 64 -28.26 -15.70 -14.20
CA LEU A 64 -26.81 -15.63 -14.40
C LEU A 64 -26.20 -14.25 -14.13
N ILE A 65 -27.00 -13.18 -14.02
CA ILE A 65 -26.48 -11.80 -13.90
C ILE A 65 -25.48 -11.64 -12.74
N PRO A 66 -25.74 -12.14 -11.51
CA PRO A 66 -24.77 -11.99 -10.43
C PRO A 66 -23.47 -12.76 -10.69
N PHE A 67 -23.56 -13.95 -11.30
CA PHE A 67 -22.37 -14.72 -11.71
C PHE A 67 -21.54 -13.96 -12.75
N GLU A 68 -22.20 -13.44 -13.79
CA GLU A 68 -21.52 -12.72 -14.86
C GLU A 68 -20.99 -11.35 -14.38
N ARG A 69 -21.66 -10.68 -13.44
CA ARG A 69 -21.13 -9.46 -12.79
C ARG A 69 -19.83 -9.77 -12.06
N ALA A 70 -19.81 -10.84 -11.28
CA ALA A 70 -18.60 -11.28 -10.60
C ALA A 70 -17.46 -11.60 -11.56
N MET A 71 -17.72 -12.37 -12.63
CA MET A 71 -16.70 -12.70 -13.62
C MET A 71 -16.10 -11.45 -14.28
N THR A 72 -16.93 -10.43 -14.55
CA THR A 72 -16.47 -9.14 -15.08
C THR A 72 -15.59 -8.42 -14.05
N LEU A 73 -16.04 -8.31 -12.80
CA LEU A 73 -15.29 -7.67 -11.70
C LEU A 73 -13.94 -8.35 -11.44
N MET A 74 -13.86 -9.68 -11.54
CA MET A 74 -12.59 -10.41 -11.38
C MET A 74 -11.57 -10.11 -12.47
N VAL A 75 -12.01 -9.88 -13.71
CA VAL A 75 -11.11 -9.45 -14.78
C VAL A 75 -10.77 -7.97 -14.60
N PHE A 76 -11.75 -7.16 -14.23
CA PHE A 76 -11.56 -5.73 -14.00
C PHE A 76 -10.61 -5.42 -12.84
N SER A 77 -10.61 -6.23 -11.79
CA SER A 77 -9.69 -6.06 -10.65
C SER A 77 -8.22 -6.14 -11.11
N ARG A 78 -7.93 -6.91 -12.16
CA ARG A 78 -6.58 -7.07 -12.74
C ARG A 78 -6.10 -5.84 -13.50
N THR A 79 -7.01 -4.92 -13.85
CA THR A 79 -6.65 -3.67 -14.54
C THR A 79 -6.48 -2.50 -13.58
N GLN A 80 -6.78 -2.68 -12.28
CA GLN A 80 -6.68 -1.62 -11.28
C GLN A 80 -5.22 -1.27 -10.99
N LYS A 81 -4.95 0.03 -10.81
CA LYS A 81 -3.59 0.55 -10.55
C LYS A 81 -3.25 0.63 -9.06
N LEU A 82 -4.27 0.87 -8.23
CA LEU A 82 -4.13 0.98 -6.79
C LEU A 82 -4.52 -0.36 -6.12
N PRO A 83 -3.73 -0.84 -5.14
CA PRO A 83 -4.05 -2.07 -4.43
C PRO A 83 -5.41 -2.04 -3.73
N GLN A 84 -5.81 -0.88 -3.20
CA GLN A 84 -7.11 -0.71 -2.54
C GLN A 84 -8.26 -0.91 -3.53
N ASP A 85 -8.21 -0.27 -4.69
CA ASP A 85 -9.24 -0.42 -5.73
C ASP A 85 -9.32 -1.88 -6.22
N GLN A 86 -8.18 -2.55 -6.35
CA GLN A 86 -8.14 -3.97 -6.69
C GLN A 86 -8.86 -4.82 -5.64
N GLU A 87 -8.59 -4.58 -4.35
CA GLU A 87 -9.21 -5.28 -3.23
C GLU A 87 -10.72 -5.01 -3.18
N ASP A 88 -11.13 -3.76 -3.30
CA ASP A 88 -12.54 -3.35 -3.29
C ASP A 88 -13.31 -3.97 -4.46
N THR A 89 -12.70 -4.03 -5.64
CA THR A 89 -13.30 -4.71 -6.81
C THR A 89 -13.45 -6.21 -6.58
N LEU A 90 -12.46 -6.87 -5.97
CA LEU A 90 -12.54 -8.29 -5.61
C LEU A 90 -13.58 -8.56 -4.52
N ASN A 91 -13.76 -7.64 -3.57
CA ASN A 91 -14.82 -7.70 -2.56
C ASN A 91 -16.21 -7.65 -3.21
N GLN A 92 -16.40 -6.78 -4.20
CA GLN A 92 -17.63 -6.74 -4.98
C GLN A 92 -17.87 -8.04 -5.75
N ALA A 93 -16.82 -8.60 -6.38
CA ALA A 93 -16.93 -9.89 -7.07
C ALA A 93 -17.36 -11.02 -6.11
N LEU A 94 -16.75 -11.08 -4.92
CA LEU A 94 -17.12 -12.05 -3.88
C LEU A 94 -18.59 -11.93 -3.47
N ALA A 95 -19.09 -10.71 -3.26
CA ALA A 95 -20.48 -10.47 -2.90
C ALA A 95 -21.45 -10.95 -4.00
N GLN A 96 -21.10 -10.72 -5.27
CA GLN A 96 -21.93 -11.15 -6.41
C GLN A 96 -21.92 -12.67 -6.60
N LEU A 97 -20.79 -13.35 -6.42
CA LEU A 97 -20.74 -14.82 -6.42
C LEU A 97 -21.54 -15.41 -5.27
N GLU A 98 -21.46 -14.81 -4.08
CA GLU A 98 -22.25 -15.24 -2.92
C GLU A 98 -23.75 -15.08 -3.20
N LEU A 99 -24.15 -13.93 -3.74
CA LEU A 99 -25.54 -13.66 -4.15
C LEU A 99 -26.03 -14.73 -5.12
N PHE A 100 -25.25 -15.03 -6.17
CA PHE A 100 -25.56 -16.07 -7.14
C PHE A 100 -25.77 -17.43 -6.48
N THR A 101 -24.86 -17.86 -5.60
CA THR A 101 -24.95 -19.17 -4.94
C THR A 101 -26.11 -19.28 -3.96
N LYS A 102 -26.58 -18.16 -3.41
CA LYS A 102 -27.77 -18.11 -2.54
C LYS A 102 -29.06 -18.15 -3.33
N GLN A 103 -29.14 -17.40 -4.44
CA GLN A 103 -30.34 -17.32 -5.28
C GLN A 103 -30.51 -18.57 -6.15
N SER A 104 -29.39 -19.14 -6.62
CA SER A 104 -29.37 -20.22 -7.63
C SER A 104 -28.50 -21.41 -7.17
N PRO A 105 -28.76 -22.01 -5.99
CA PRO A 105 -27.86 -22.99 -5.37
C PRO A 105 -27.69 -24.30 -6.17
N ASN A 106 -28.67 -24.66 -7.00
CA ASN A 106 -28.65 -25.87 -7.84
C ASN A 106 -28.30 -25.57 -9.31
N HIS A 107 -27.98 -24.32 -9.65
CA HIS A 107 -27.66 -23.95 -11.04
C HIS A 107 -26.36 -24.65 -11.48
N PRO A 108 -26.21 -25.06 -12.76
CA PRO A 108 -24.99 -25.71 -13.26
C PRO A 108 -23.69 -24.93 -13.02
N LYS A 109 -23.77 -23.61 -12.84
CA LYS A 109 -22.64 -22.71 -12.53
C LYS A 109 -22.38 -22.52 -11.03
N ALA A 110 -23.25 -23.01 -10.13
CA ALA A 110 -23.10 -22.80 -8.68
C ALA A 110 -21.79 -23.39 -8.13
N GLY A 111 -21.39 -24.57 -8.63
CA GLY A 111 -20.09 -25.16 -8.30
C GLY A 111 -18.92 -24.26 -8.73
N THR A 112 -18.96 -23.76 -9.97
CA THR A 112 -17.95 -22.81 -10.49
C THR A 112 -17.91 -21.51 -9.69
N ALA A 113 -19.07 -20.96 -9.32
CA ALA A 113 -19.13 -19.75 -8.49
C ALA A 113 -18.49 -19.97 -7.11
N ASN A 114 -18.77 -21.10 -6.47
CA ASN A 114 -18.10 -21.46 -5.22
C ASN A 114 -16.59 -21.66 -5.39
N THR A 115 -16.13 -22.30 -6.47
CA THR A 115 -14.70 -22.41 -6.77
C THR A 115 -14.04 -21.03 -6.87
N GLU A 116 -14.62 -20.08 -7.62
CA GLU A 116 -14.05 -18.75 -7.75
C GLU A 116 -14.09 -17.96 -6.43
N ARG A 117 -15.14 -18.10 -5.60
CA ARG A 117 -15.18 -17.53 -4.25
C ARG A 117 -14.05 -18.06 -3.37
N GLY A 118 -13.86 -19.37 -3.36
CA GLY A 118 -12.82 -20.03 -2.57
C GLY A 118 -11.43 -19.53 -2.95
N LYS A 119 -11.15 -19.36 -4.26
CA LYS A 119 -9.87 -18.84 -4.76
C LYS A 119 -9.58 -17.43 -4.29
N ILE A 120 -10.54 -16.51 -4.40
CA ILE A 120 -10.34 -15.13 -3.92
C ILE A 120 -10.08 -15.11 -2.40
N ILE A 121 -10.76 -15.95 -1.63
CA ILE A 121 -10.54 -16.06 -0.18
C ILE A 121 -9.15 -16.64 0.15
N LEU A 122 -8.67 -17.63 -0.61
CA LEU A 122 -7.29 -18.12 -0.46
C LEU A 122 -6.25 -17.05 -0.80
N GLU A 123 -6.45 -16.27 -1.87
CA GLU A 123 -5.55 -15.16 -2.21
C GLU A 123 -5.45 -14.13 -1.06
N LYS A 124 -6.57 -13.87 -0.37
CA LYS A 124 -6.57 -13.05 0.86
C LYS A 124 -5.82 -13.72 2.00
N ALA A 125 -5.97 -15.03 2.18
CA ALA A 125 -5.21 -15.76 3.18
C ALA A 125 -3.69 -15.65 2.94
N GLU A 126 -3.26 -15.77 1.68
CA GLU A 126 -1.84 -15.59 1.30
C GLU A 126 -1.33 -14.18 1.63
N VAL A 127 -2.16 -13.14 1.48
CA VAL A 127 -1.80 -11.78 1.89
C VAL A 127 -1.54 -11.72 3.39
N GLU A 128 -2.40 -12.31 4.22
CA GLU A 128 -2.21 -12.37 5.67
C GLU A 128 -0.98 -13.20 6.06
N VAL A 129 -0.71 -14.32 5.37
CA VAL A 129 0.54 -15.09 5.55
C VAL A 129 1.77 -14.22 5.25
N ARG A 130 1.75 -13.43 4.17
CA ARG A 130 2.85 -12.50 3.86
C ARG A 130 3.04 -11.45 4.95
N LYS A 131 1.94 -10.84 5.44
CA LYS A 131 2.00 -9.88 6.57
C LYS A 131 2.62 -10.53 7.81
N ALA A 132 2.24 -11.78 8.13
CA ALA A 132 2.84 -12.52 9.24
C ALA A 132 4.36 -12.73 9.06
N GLN A 133 4.81 -13.07 7.84
CA GLN A 133 6.21 -13.31 7.53
C GLN A 133 7.08 -12.04 7.58
N THR A 134 6.50 -10.88 7.26
CA THR A 134 7.22 -9.58 7.25
C THR A 134 6.91 -8.70 8.46
N SER A 135 6.13 -9.20 9.42
CA SER A 135 5.65 -8.46 10.59
C SER A 135 6.81 -7.97 11.45
N THR A 136 6.87 -6.64 11.65
CA THR A 136 7.77 -5.97 12.60
C THR A 136 7.02 -5.21 13.70
N ASP A 137 5.69 -5.21 13.63
CA ASP A 137 4.74 -4.52 14.52
C ASP A 137 4.30 -5.38 15.72
N GLY A 138 4.85 -6.60 15.85
CA GLY A 138 4.48 -7.57 16.89
C GLY A 138 3.19 -8.34 16.63
N LYS A 139 2.49 -8.10 15.50
CA LYS A 139 1.17 -8.69 15.21
C LYS A 139 1.20 -9.99 14.42
N LYS A 140 2.38 -10.61 14.30
CA LYS A 140 2.58 -11.88 13.57
C LYS A 140 1.48 -12.92 13.87
N LYS A 141 1.14 -13.11 15.15
CA LYS A 141 0.16 -14.11 15.57
C LYS A 141 -1.26 -13.79 15.08
N GLU A 142 -1.65 -12.52 15.11
CA GLU A 142 -2.95 -12.05 14.60
C GLU A 142 -3.08 -12.32 13.10
N TYR A 143 -2.03 -12.02 12.32
CA TYR A 143 -2.01 -12.29 10.89
C TYR A 143 -2.07 -13.80 10.58
N GLN A 144 -1.37 -14.65 11.35
CA GLN A 144 -1.47 -16.11 11.22
C GLN A 144 -2.90 -16.61 11.52
N ASP A 145 -3.54 -16.08 12.56
CA ASP A 145 -4.89 -16.48 12.95
C ASP A 145 -5.93 -16.02 11.93
N ALA A 146 -5.76 -14.81 11.38
CA ALA A 146 -6.58 -14.29 10.28
C ALA A 146 -6.44 -15.16 9.02
N ALA A 147 -5.20 -15.52 8.64
CA ALA A 147 -4.95 -16.42 7.51
C ALA A 147 -5.63 -17.78 7.71
N ARG A 148 -5.50 -18.40 8.90
CA ARG A 148 -6.16 -19.68 9.21
C ARG A 148 -7.67 -19.61 9.08
N LYS A 149 -8.28 -18.52 9.56
CA LYS A 149 -9.72 -18.29 9.43
C LYS A 149 -10.14 -18.22 7.96
N LEU A 150 -9.39 -17.51 7.12
CA LEU A 150 -9.67 -17.40 5.69
C LEU A 150 -9.50 -18.74 4.98
N VAL A 151 -8.44 -19.52 5.27
CA VAL A 151 -8.27 -20.87 4.71
C VAL A 151 -9.43 -21.80 5.09
N ALA A 152 -9.89 -21.76 6.36
CA ALA A 152 -11.02 -22.54 6.80
C ALA A 152 -12.33 -22.15 6.07
N GLN A 153 -12.55 -20.85 5.84
CA GLN A 153 -13.68 -20.35 5.05
C GLN A 153 -13.62 -20.83 3.59
N ALA A 154 -12.45 -20.71 2.95
CA ALA A 154 -12.25 -21.19 1.58
C ALA A 154 -12.51 -22.70 1.49
N ARG A 155 -11.98 -23.50 2.43
CA ARG A 155 -12.19 -24.96 2.47
C ARG A 155 -13.67 -25.32 2.54
N ALA A 156 -14.45 -24.63 3.38
CA ALA A 156 -15.89 -24.88 3.48
C ALA A 156 -16.61 -24.61 2.14
N ILE A 157 -16.23 -23.55 1.43
CA ILE A 157 -16.80 -23.19 0.12
C ILE A 157 -16.37 -24.19 -0.95
N PHE A 158 -15.09 -24.59 -0.98
CA PHE A 158 -14.61 -25.61 -1.91
C PHE A 158 -15.24 -26.97 -1.65
N GLN A 159 -15.57 -27.30 -0.40
CA GLN A 159 -16.33 -28.52 -0.10
C GLN A 159 -17.73 -28.48 -0.70
N GLN A 160 -18.39 -27.32 -0.71
CA GLN A 160 -19.68 -27.17 -1.40
C GLN A 160 -19.52 -27.34 -2.92
N ALA A 161 -18.49 -26.74 -3.52
CA ALA A 161 -18.17 -26.92 -4.95
C ALA A 161 -17.87 -28.40 -5.27
N TYR A 162 -17.07 -29.07 -4.44
CA TYR A 162 -16.77 -30.50 -4.54
C TYR A 162 -18.05 -31.33 -4.56
N ASN A 163 -18.95 -31.12 -3.59
CA ASN A 163 -20.19 -31.89 -3.49
C ASN A 163 -21.08 -31.72 -4.73
N LEU A 164 -21.18 -30.49 -5.27
CA LEU A 164 -21.93 -30.19 -6.48
C LEU A 164 -21.31 -30.83 -7.73
N HIS A 165 -19.99 -30.72 -7.89
CA HIS A 165 -19.28 -31.31 -9.02
C HIS A 165 -19.27 -32.84 -8.96
N GLU A 166 -19.16 -33.42 -7.76
CA GLU A 166 -19.28 -34.86 -7.57
C GLU A 166 -20.67 -35.36 -7.94
N LYS A 167 -21.72 -34.68 -7.47
CA LYS A 167 -23.11 -35.01 -7.81
C LYS A 167 -23.33 -34.97 -9.32
N THR A 168 -22.82 -33.93 -9.99
CA THR A 168 -22.92 -33.76 -11.44
C THR A 168 -22.14 -34.84 -12.19
N TRP A 169 -20.93 -35.20 -11.73
CA TRP A 169 -20.15 -36.25 -12.37
C TRP A 169 -20.81 -37.64 -12.19
N LYS A 170 -21.36 -37.92 -11.00
CA LYS A 170 -22.07 -39.17 -10.69
C LYS A 170 -23.44 -39.30 -11.37
N SER A 171 -24.02 -38.22 -11.90
CA SER A 171 -25.29 -38.33 -12.66
C SER A 171 -25.09 -38.90 -14.06
N PHE A 172 -23.85 -38.96 -14.57
CA PHE A 172 -23.56 -39.66 -15.82
C PHE A 172 -23.46 -41.18 -15.59
N PRO A 173 -23.88 -42.02 -16.55
CA PRO A 173 -23.76 -43.47 -16.43
C PRO A 173 -22.32 -43.91 -16.18
N ALA A 174 -22.14 -44.86 -15.25
CA ALA A 174 -20.84 -45.50 -15.01
C ALA A 174 -20.41 -46.41 -16.18
N THR A 175 -21.36 -46.80 -17.03
CA THR A 175 -21.14 -47.59 -18.25
C THR A 175 -20.38 -46.80 -19.33
N PHE A 176 -19.90 -47.52 -20.34
CA PHE A 176 -19.21 -46.92 -21.49
C PHE A 176 -20.15 -45.97 -22.26
N ILE A 177 -19.70 -44.74 -22.50
CA ILE A 177 -20.37 -43.78 -23.37
C ILE A 177 -19.57 -43.74 -24.68
N ASP A 178 -20.21 -44.13 -25.78
CA ASP A 178 -19.57 -44.18 -27.10
C ASP A 178 -19.35 -42.75 -27.62
N LYS A 179 -18.08 -42.37 -27.81
CA LYS A 179 -17.69 -41.02 -28.25
C LYS A 179 -18.21 -40.68 -29.65
N GLN A 180 -18.42 -41.66 -30.53
CA GLN A 180 -18.90 -41.43 -31.89
C GLN A 180 -20.42 -41.37 -31.94
N LYS A 181 -21.11 -42.20 -31.15
CA LYS A 181 -22.58 -42.25 -31.12
C LYS A 181 -23.20 -41.19 -30.22
N GLU A 182 -22.53 -40.83 -29.13
CA GLU A 182 -23.02 -39.87 -28.13
C GLU A 182 -21.94 -38.80 -27.80
N PRO A 183 -21.46 -38.03 -28.81
CA PRO A 183 -20.34 -37.11 -28.64
C PRO A 183 -20.59 -36.03 -27.59
N GLU A 184 -21.81 -35.49 -27.52
CA GLU A 184 -22.18 -34.44 -26.56
C GLU A 184 -22.18 -34.96 -25.12
N LYS A 185 -22.79 -36.12 -24.87
CA LYS A 185 -22.80 -36.74 -23.53
C LYS A 185 -21.41 -37.15 -23.09
N TYR A 186 -20.60 -37.68 -24.01
CA TYR A 186 -19.19 -37.99 -23.74
C TYR A 186 -18.42 -36.73 -23.32
N ALA A 187 -18.57 -35.64 -24.08
CA ALA A 187 -17.92 -34.36 -23.76
C ALA A 187 -18.43 -33.75 -22.44
N ALA A 188 -19.72 -33.85 -22.16
CA ALA A 188 -20.32 -33.37 -20.92
C ALA A 188 -19.81 -34.14 -19.69
N ARG A 189 -19.71 -35.47 -19.78
CA ARG A 189 -19.12 -36.31 -18.72
C ARG A 189 -17.64 -35.96 -18.49
N ALA A 190 -16.87 -35.81 -19.56
CA ALA A 190 -15.46 -35.43 -19.46
C ALA A 190 -15.28 -34.05 -18.79
N LYS A 191 -16.14 -33.09 -19.14
CA LYS A 191 -16.16 -31.77 -18.50
C LYS A 191 -16.51 -31.86 -17.01
N ALA A 192 -17.51 -32.67 -16.65
CA ALA A 192 -17.88 -32.89 -15.25
C ALA A 192 -16.76 -33.57 -14.45
N GLU A 193 -16.04 -34.52 -15.05
CA GLU A 193 -14.87 -35.16 -14.43
C GLU A 193 -13.74 -34.16 -14.17
N ILE A 194 -13.44 -33.28 -15.15
CA ILE A 194 -12.43 -32.23 -14.99
C ILE A 194 -12.81 -31.29 -13.84
N GLN A 195 -14.07 -30.84 -13.77
CA GLN A 195 -14.54 -29.96 -12.70
C GLN A 195 -14.45 -30.65 -11.33
N PHE A 196 -14.78 -31.94 -11.26
CA PHE A 196 -14.68 -32.70 -10.02
C PHE A 196 -13.22 -32.90 -9.58
N MET A 197 -12.32 -33.19 -10.52
CA MET A 197 -10.88 -33.24 -10.26
C MET A 197 -10.33 -31.88 -9.80
N SER A 198 -10.77 -30.77 -10.42
CA SER A 198 -10.38 -29.42 -9.98
C SER A 198 -10.83 -29.15 -8.54
N ALA A 199 -12.03 -29.53 -8.15
CA ALA A 199 -12.49 -29.36 -6.77
C ALA A 199 -11.71 -30.23 -5.76
N GLN A 200 -11.22 -31.42 -6.17
CA GLN A 200 -10.30 -32.22 -5.35
C GLN A 200 -8.96 -31.51 -5.14
N LEU A 201 -8.42 -30.89 -6.20
CA LEU A 201 -7.20 -30.09 -6.12
C LEU A 201 -7.38 -28.87 -5.22
N ASP A 202 -8.51 -28.17 -5.33
CA ASP A 202 -8.80 -26.99 -4.50
C ASP A 202 -8.85 -27.35 -2.99
N LEU A 203 -9.41 -28.51 -2.64
CA LEU A 203 -9.41 -28.99 -1.25
C LEU A 203 -8.00 -29.35 -0.77
N ALA A 204 -7.21 -30.03 -1.59
CA ALA A 204 -5.82 -30.34 -1.25
C ALA A 204 -4.96 -29.05 -1.11
N GLN A 205 -5.24 -28.05 -1.94
CA GLN A 205 -4.61 -26.72 -1.84
C GLN A 205 -4.95 -26.08 -0.50
N CYS A 206 -6.18 -26.19 0.01
CA CYS A 206 -6.51 -25.68 1.33
C CYS A 206 -5.69 -26.32 2.46
N THR A 207 -5.31 -27.60 2.33
CA THR A 207 -4.43 -28.26 3.31
C THR A 207 -3.01 -27.70 3.23
N TYR A 208 -2.50 -27.49 2.01
CA TYR A 208 -1.21 -26.84 1.80
C TYR A 208 -1.18 -25.39 2.32
N GLU A 209 -2.18 -24.57 1.98
CA GLU A 209 -2.27 -23.18 2.43
C GLU A 209 -2.44 -23.07 3.94
N GLU A 210 -3.16 -24.01 4.57
CA GLU A 210 -3.24 -24.06 6.04
C GLU A 210 -1.85 -24.27 6.64
N ALA A 211 -1.01 -25.12 6.03
CA ALA A 211 0.37 -25.30 6.48
C ALA A 211 1.14 -23.96 6.44
N GLN A 212 0.97 -23.15 5.40
CA GLN A 212 1.65 -21.87 5.22
C GLN A 212 1.31 -20.83 6.30
N THR A 213 0.22 -21.02 7.05
CA THR A 213 -0.15 -20.16 8.17
C THR A 213 0.70 -20.38 9.42
N TYR A 214 1.41 -21.50 9.50
CA TYR A 214 2.29 -21.85 10.62
C TYR A 214 3.73 -21.46 10.32
N ASP A 215 4.54 -21.38 11.38
CA ASP A 215 5.97 -21.17 11.25
C ASP A 215 6.63 -22.35 10.52
N ARG A 216 7.50 -22.03 9.56
CA ARG A 216 8.24 -23.02 8.78
C ARG A 216 9.00 -23.98 9.71
N GLY A 217 8.87 -25.27 9.45
CA GLY A 217 9.50 -26.33 10.23
C GLY A 217 8.80 -26.67 11.56
N SER A 218 7.72 -25.97 11.94
CA SER A 218 6.92 -26.35 13.11
C SER A 218 6.24 -27.72 12.92
N ALA A 219 5.80 -28.33 14.03
CA ALA A 219 5.12 -29.63 14.00
C ALA A 219 3.84 -29.59 13.15
N ASP A 220 3.03 -28.53 13.28
CA ASP A 220 1.81 -28.36 12.49
C ASP A 220 2.09 -28.11 11.02
N PHE A 221 3.09 -27.29 10.70
CA PHE A 221 3.56 -27.08 9.32
C PHE A 221 3.91 -28.41 8.64
N ASN A 222 4.77 -29.21 9.28
CA ASN A 222 5.21 -30.49 8.72
C ASN A 222 4.07 -31.53 8.63
N ARG A 223 3.20 -31.59 9.65
CA ARG A 223 2.04 -32.47 9.68
C ARG A 223 1.08 -32.16 8.52
N LEU A 224 0.75 -30.88 8.31
CA LEU A 224 -0.15 -30.45 7.26
C LEU A 224 0.46 -30.62 5.86
N LEU A 225 1.75 -30.34 5.67
CA LEU A 225 2.43 -30.65 4.41
C LEU A 225 2.42 -32.15 4.10
N LYS A 226 2.55 -33.01 5.14
CA LYS A 226 2.49 -34.46 4.95
C LYS A 226 1.09 -34.85 4.49
N GLN A 227 0.07 -34.34 5.17
CA GLN A 227 -1.32 -34.57 4.79
C GLN A 227 -1.61 -34.09 3.35
N ALA A 228 -1.21 -32.87 2.99
CA ALA A 228 -1.36 -32.33 1.63
C ALA A 228 -0.65 -33.21 0.60
N SER A 229 0.57 -33.69 0.91
CA SER A 229 1.32 -34.59 0.02
C SER A 229 0.58 -35.91 -0.26
N GLU A 230 -0.12 -36.46 0.75
CA GLU A 230 -0.91 -37.69 0.63
C GLU A 230 -2.21 -37.45 -0.15
N GLU A 231 -2.86 -36.29 0.05
CA GLU A 231 -4.03 -35.86 -0.72
C GLU A 231 -3.69 -35.70 -2.20
N TYR A 232 -2.59 -35.00 -2.51
CA TYR A 232 -2.10 -34.86 -3.88
C TYR A 232 -1.68 -36.19 -4.52
N ALA A 233 -1.07 -37.10 -3.74
CA ALA A 233 -0.71 -38.43 -4.22
C ALA A 233 -1.95 -39.19 -4.71
N LYS A 234 -3.03 -39.21 -3.92
CA LYS A 234 -4.30 -39.87 -4.27
C LYS A 234 -4.92 -39.30 -5.55
N ILE A 235 -4.88 -37.98 -5.72
CA ILE A 235 -5.38 -37.32 -6.93
C ILE A 235 -4.53 -37.74 -8.15
N HIS A 236 -3.19 -37.71 -8.02
CA HIS A 236 -2.31 -38.13 -9.09
C HIS A 236 -2.54 -39.60 -9.46
N GLU A 237 -2.65 -40.51 -8.49
CA GLU A 237 -2.92 -41.93 -8.73
C GLU A 237 -4.19 -42.16 -9.55
N ARG A 238 -5.23 -41.35 -9.31
CA ARG A 238 -6.49 -41.43 -10.06
C ARG A 238 -6.40 -40.85 -11.47
N TYR A 239 -5.61 -39.79 -11.67
CA TYR A 239 -5.58 -39.01 -12.92
C TYR A 239 -4.19 -38.91 -13.55
N ARG A 240 -3.37 -39.98 -13.46
CA ARG A 240 -1.92 -39.97 -13.78
C ARG A 240 -1.54 -39.32 -15.12
N SER A 241 -2.34 -39.54 -16.17
CA SER A 241 -2.09 -39.02 -17.53
C SER A 241 -2.79 -37.69 -17.83
N GLN A 242 -3.65 -37.20 -16.94
CA GLN A 242 -4.36 -35.94 -17.13
C GLN A 242 -3.54 -34.78 -16.54
N VAL A 243 -3.70 -33.59 -17.13
CA VAL A 243 -2.99 -32.37 -16.68
C VAL A 243 -3.23 -32.10 -15.19
N GLY A 244 -4.45 -32.30 -14.68
CA GLY A 244 -4.75 -32.10 -13.26
C GLY A 244 -4.05 -33.12 -12.35
N GLY A 245 -3.87 -34.37 -12.78
CA GLY A 245 -3.07 -35.35 -12.03
C GLY A 245 -1.58 -35.03 -12.05
N LEU A 246 -1.06 -34.47 -13.14
CA LEU A 246 0.34 -33.97 -13.19
C LEU A 246 0.52 -32.73 -12.31
N TYR A 247 -0.50 -31.87 -12.22
CA TYR A 247 -0.52 -30.73 -11.31
C TYR A 247 -0.51 -31.17 -9.85
N ALA A 248 -1.31 -32.19 -9.50
CA ALA A 248 -1.26 -32.82 -8.17
C ALA A 248 0.15 -33.34 -7.85
N ARG A 249 0.77 -34.05 -8.81
CA ARG A 249 2.13 -34.59 -8.65
C ARG A 249 3.16 -33.50 -8.42
N MET A 250 3.05 -32.36 -9.12
CA MET A 250 3.92 -31.19 -8.88
C MET A 250 3.79 -30.69 -7.44
N TRP A 251 2.56 -30.49 -6.94
CA TRP A 251 2.32 -30.02 -5.58
C TRP A 251 2.72 -31.03 -4.49
N GLN A 252 2.63 -32.32 -4.78
CA GLN A 252 3.23 -33.36 -3.93
C GLN A 252 4.74 -33.13 -3.79
N GLY A 253 5.44 -32.87 -4.90
CA GLY A 253 6.86 -32.49 -4.89
C GLY A 253 7.12 -31.25 -4.06
N LYS A 254 6.25 -30.23 -4.18
CA LYS A 254 6.33 -28.98 -3.40
C LYS A 254 6.20 -29.19 -1.90
N CYS A 255 5.33 -30.11 -1.47
CA CYS A 255 5.23 -30.50 -0.08
C CYS A 255 6.53 -31.13 0.43
N PHE A 256 7.14 -32.05 -0.34
CA PHE A 256 8.43 -32.65 0.03
C PHE A 256 9.58 -31.63 0.04
N GLU A 257 9.60 -30.69 -0.91
CA GLU A 257 10.57 -29.60 -0.94
C GLU A 257 10.53 -28.80 0.36
N GLU A 258 9.34 -28.37 0.78
CA GLU A 258 9.18 -27.53 1.97
C GLU A 258 9.35 -28.28 3.29
N GLN A 259 9.18 -29.60 3.29
CA GLN A 259 9.61 -30.49 4.39
C GLN A 259 11.13 -30.70 4.45
N GLY A 260 11.87 -30.24 3.44
CA GLY A 260 13.31 -30.46 3.32
C GLY A 260 13.68 -31.86 2.82
N GLU A 261 12.71 -32.63 2.31
CA GLU A 261 12.91 -33.94 1.66
C GLU A 261 13.32 -33.77 0.18
N LEU A 262 14.40 -33.00 -0.02
CA LEU A 262 14.82 -32.51 -1.35
C LEU A 262 15.05 -33.61 -2.39
N GLY A 263 15.51 -34.80 -1.97
CA GLY A 263 15.70 -35.93 -2.87
C GLY A 263 14.40 -36.43 -3.50
N ARG A 264 13.32 -36.51 -2.72
CA ARG A 264 12.00 -36.92 -3.22
C ARG A 264 11.40 -35.85 -4.11
N ALA A 265 11.52 -34.58 -3.70
CA ALA A 265 11.07 -33.44 -4.50
C ALA A 265 11.75 -33.42 -5.88
N LEU A 266 13.08 -33.50 -5.92
CA LEU A 266 13.85 -33.53 -7.17
C LEU A 266 13.51 -34.74 -8.04
N GLY A 267 13.27 -35.91 -7.45
CA GLY A 267 12.81 -37.10 -8.18
C GLY A 267 11.50 -36.84 -8.94
N ILE A 268 10.52 -36.24 -8.27
CA ILE A 268 9.23 -35.86 -8.87
C ILE A 268 9.42 -34.78 -9.94
N TYR A 269 10.22 -33.75 -9.67
CA TYR A 269 10.41 -32.66 -10.63
C TYR A 269 11.12 -33.15 -11.91
N ASN A 270 12.11 -34.05 -11.77
CA ASN A 270 12.76 -34.69 -12.92
C ASN A 270 11.78 -35.50 -13.77
N GLU A 271 10.94 -36.31 -13.13
CA GLU A 271 9.90 -37.11 -13.77
C GLU A 271 8.98 -36.20 -14.63
N LEU A 272 8.47 -35.12 -14.03
CA LEU A 272 7.52 -34.24 -14.71
C LEU A 272 8.15 -33.36 -15.79
N LEU A 273 9.40 -32.90 -15.62
CA LEU A 273 10.12 -32.17 -16.67
C LEU A 273 10.39 -33.04 -17.89
N GLY A 274 10.59 -34.35 -17.69
CA GLY A 274 10.75 -35.36 -18.75
C GLY A 274 9.49 -35.67 -19.56
N HIS A 275 8.30 -35.22 -19.13
CA HIS A 275 7.04 -35.53 -19.80
C HIS A 275 7.01 -35.01 -21.26
N PRO A 276 6.62 -35.82 -22.28
CA PRO A 276 6.75 -35.44 -23.70
C PRO A 276 5.73 -34.41 -24.19
N GLY A 277 4.70 -34.09 -23.39
CA GLY A 277 3.61 -33.18 -23.77
C GLY A 277 4.08 -31.76 -24.13
N LYS A 278 3.47 -31.19 -25.18
CA LYS A 278 3.81 -29.86 -25.72
C LYS A 278 2.65 -28.85 -25.70
N SER A 279 1.51 -29.21 -25.12
CA SER A 279 0.36 -28.30 -25.00
C SER A 279 0.68 -27.10 -24.11
N ALA A 280 -0.02 -25.97 -24.28
CA ALA A 280 0.23 -24.77 -23.49
C ALA A 280 0.12 -25.00 -21.97
N PRO A 281 -0.89 -25.74 -21.43
CA PRO A 281 -0.95 -26.07 -20.01
C PRO A 281 0.25 -26.88 -19.51
N ILE A 282 0.75 -27.83 -20.31
CA ILE A 282 1.92 -28.62 -19.96
C ILE A 282 3.19 -27.75 -19.95
N LYS A 283 3.34 -26.82 -20.90
CA LYS A 283 4.46 -25.86 -20.88
C LYS A 283 4.45 -25.01 -19.61
N GLN A 284 3.29 -24.46 -19.24
CA GLN A 284 3.15 -23.68 -18.01
C GLN A 284 3.42 -24.52 -16.76
N LEU A 285 2.95 -25.77 -16.72
CA LEU A 285 3.25 -26.70 -15.63
C LEU A 285 4.76 -26.93 -15.52
N LYS A 286 5.45 -27.18 -16.63
CA LYS A 286 6.91 -27.35 -16.65
C LYS A 286 7.67 -26.11 -16.17
N ASP A 287 7.19 -24.91 -16.47
CA ASP A 287 7.81 -23.68 -15.96
C ASP A 287 7.73 -23.61 -14.42
N ASN A 288 6.58 -23.98 -13.83
CA ASN A 288 6.41 -24.06 -12.37
C ASN A 288 7.34 -25.12 -11.77
N ILE A 289 7.38 -26.32 -12.37
CA ILE A 289 8.24 -27.42 -11.90
C ILE A 289 9.71 -27.02 -11.97
N LEU A 290 10.14 -26.37 -13.06
CA LEU A 290 11.50 -25.87 -13.19
C LEU A 290 11.80 -24.91 -12.04
N GLN A 291 10.94 -23.93 -11.80
CA GLN A 291 11.14 -23.01 -10.69
C GLN A 291 11.33 -23.73 -9.34
N PHE A 292 10.46 -24.69 -9.01
CA PHE A 292 10.56 -25.46 -7.77
C PHE A 292 11.83 -26.31 -7.70
N ARG A 293 12.22 -26.92 -8.82
CA ARG A 293 13.51 -27.59 -8.95
C ARG A 293 14.68 -26.65 -8.66
N LEU A 294 14.67 -25.43 -9.20
CA LEU A 294 15.73 -24.46 -8.94
C LEU A 294 15.82 -24.11 -7.45
N ILE A 295 14.69 -24.03 -6.74
CA ILE A 295 14.67 -23.83 -5.29
C ILE A 295 15.38 -24.98 -4.57
N CYS A 296 15.09 -26.23 -4.91
CA CYS A 296 15.77 -27.39 -4.34
C CYS A 296 17.29 -27.39 -4.58
N LEU A 297 17.71 -27.06 -5.81
CA LEU A 297 19.12 -27.04 -6.19
C LEU A 297 19.89 -25.88 -5.51
N ASN A 298 19.21 -24.75 -5.27
CA ASN A 298 19.73 -23.59 -4.53
C ASN A 298 19.79 -23.79 -3.01
N ASP A 299 19.23 -24.86 -2.47
CA ASP A 299 19.24 -25.12 -1.03
C ASP A 299 20.66 -25.37 -0.51
N GLU A 300 20.94 -24.93 0.72
CA GLU A 300 22.25 -25.10 1.38
C GLU A 300 22.68 -26.57 1.53
N LYS A 301 21.75 -27.52 1.49
CA LYS A 301 22.08 -28.96 1.50
C LYS A 301 22.52 -29.48 0.12
N LYS A 302 22.21 -28.76 -0.96
CA LYS A 302 22.54 -29.15 -2.35
C LYS A 302 23.66 -28.31 -2.93
N LYS A 303 23.57 -26.98 -2.79
CA LYS A 303 24.57 -26.01 -3.29
C LYS A 303 24.90 -26.18 -4.77
N ASP A 304 23.94 -26.65 -5.57
CA ASP A 304 24.11 -26.87 -7.01
C ASP A 304 23.94 -25.55 -7.80
N TYR A 305 24.56 -24.47 -7.32
CA TYR A 305 24.37 -23.10 -7.81
C TYR A 305 24.67 -22.96 -9.29
N GLN A 306 25.71 -23.64 -9.78
CA GLN A 306 26.07 -23.59 -11.21
C GLN A 306 25.01 -24.25 -12.09
N LEU A 307 24.38 -25.34 -11.63
CA LEU A 307 23.30 -25.99 -12.37
C LEU A 307 22.06 -25.09 -12.41
N VAL A 308 21.75 -24.42 -11.30
CA VAL A 308 20.66 -23.44 -11.25
C VAL A 308 20.87 -22.32 -12.26
N ILE A 309 22.08 -21.76 -12.31
CA ILE A 309 22.43 -20.71 -13.28
C ILE A 309 22.20 -21.21 -14.70
N ASN A 310 22.72 -22.39 -15.04
CA ASN A 310 22.63 -22.95 -16.39
C ASN A 310 21.16 -23.20 -16.81
N GLU A 311 20.37 -23.86 -15.96
CA GLU A 311 18.97 -24.20 -16.25
C GLU A 311 18.10 -22.92 -16.36
N ALA A 312 18.29 -21.95 -15.46
CA ALA A 312 17.55 -20.69 -15.47
C ALA A 312 17.89 -19.82 -16.70
N GLU A 313 19.17 -19.66 -17.03
CA GLU A 313 19.60 -18.90 -18.21
C GLU A 313 19.16 -19.56 -19.51
N GLN A 314 19.18 -20.90 -19.60
CA GLN A 314 18.62 -21.61 -20.73
C GLN A 314 17.13 -21.29 -20.89
N TRP A 315 16.34 -21.43 -19.82
CA TRP A 315 14.91 -21.14 -19.87
C TRP A 315 14.62 -19.69 -20.27
N LEU A 316 15.33 -18.72 -19.69
CA LEU A 316 15.17 -17.29 -20.00
C LEU A 316 15.53 -16.95 -21.45
N ARG A 317 16.54 -17.63 -22.02
CA ARG A 317 16.90 -17.48 -23.44
C ARG A 317 15.83 -18.02 -24.38
N GLU A 318 15.28 -19.19 -24.06
CA GLU A 318 14.24 -19.86 -24.87
C GLU A 318 12.86 -19.21 -24.71
N ASN A 319 12.61 -18.50 -23.60
CA ASN A 319 11.28 -18.03 -23.20
C ASN A 319 11.22 -16.53 -22.91
N ARG A 320 11.88 -15.71 -23.73
CA ARG A 320 12.02 -14.25 -23.53
C ARG A 320 10.69 -13.54 -23.23
N SER A 321 9.63 -13.85 -23.96
CA SER A 321 8.30 -13.25 -23.77
C SER A 321 7.66 -13.58 -22.42
N ARG A 322 8.08 -14.67 -21.78
CA ARG A 322 7.54 -15.17 -20.50
C ARG A 322 8.38 -14.75 -19.29
N SER A 323 9.52 -14.11 -19.50
CA SER A 323 10.41 -13.61 -18.42
C SER A 323 9.72 -12.64 -17.46
N ARG A 324 8.74 -11.87 -17.95
CA ARG A 324 7.98 -10.88 -17.15
C ARG A 324 6.80 -11.49 -16.38
N THR A 325 6.46 -12.75 -16.61
CA THR A 325 5.38 -13.43 -15.85
C THR A 325 5.83 -13.70 -14.41
N ALA A 326 4.89 -13.98 -13.50
CA ALA A 326 5.22 -14.31 -12.11
C ALA A 326 6.21 -15.48 -11.99
N ILE A 327 6.09 -16.50 -12.86
CA ILE A 327 7.02 -17.64 -12.90
C ILE A 327 8.38 -17.24 -13.49
N GLY A 328 8.39 -16.44 -14.56
CA GLY A 328 9.64 -15.92 -15.11
C GLY A 328 10.42 -15.06 -14.12
N GLN A 329 9.73 -14.22 -13.34
CA GLN A 329 10.30 -13.47 -12.22
C GLN A 329 10.83 -14.41 -11.13
N GLY A 330 10.11 -15.49 -10.83
CA GLY A 330 10.55 -16.51 -9.88
C GLY A 330 11.81 -17.28 -10.31
N ILE A 331 11.89 -17.67 -11.58
CA ILE A 331 13.09 -18.29 -12.15
C ILE A 331 14.26 -17.30 -12.14
N THR A 332 14.03 -16.03 -12.49
CA THR A 332 15.06 -14.98 -12.45
C THR A 332 15.53 -14.68 -11.03
N TRP A 333 14.63 -14.78 -10.05
CA TRP A 333 14.98 -14.66 -8.64
C TRP A 333 15.89 -15.80 -8.17
N GLU A 334 15.55 -17.05 -8.52
CA GLU A 334 16.42 -18.20 -8.20
C GLU A 334 17.78 -18.12 -8.91
N LEU A 335 17.83 -17.57 -10.13
CA LEU A 335 19.08 -17.25 -10.82
C LEU A 335 19.92 -16.23 -10.02
N ALA A 336 19.32 -15.13 -9.58
CA ALA A 336 20.02 -14.10 -8.79
C ALA A 336 20.54 -14.66 -7.47
N ARG A 337 19.75 -15.49 -6.77
CA ARG A 337 20.16 -16.21 -5.56
C ARG A 337 21.35 -17.13 -5.80
N ALA A 338 21.30 -17.93 -6.87
CA ALA A 338 22.38 -18.85 -7.22
C ALA A 338 23.68 -18.10 -7.54
N GLN A 339 23.60 -16.99 -8.28
CA GLN A 339 24.74 -16.16 -8.60
C GLN A 339 25.35 -15.52 -7.35
N GLU A 340 24.52 -14.96 -6.46
CA GLU A 340 25.04 -14.43 -5.20
C GLU A 340 25.69 -15.51 -4.33
N ALA A 341 25.07 -16.68 -4.21
CA ALA A 341 25.61 -17.79 -3.44
C ALA A 341 26.93 -18.29 -4.02
N LEU A 342 27.01 -18.46 -5.34
CA LEU A 342 28.23 -18.85 -6.06
C LEU A 342 29.36 -17.83 -5.84
N ALA A 343 29.05 -16.54 -5.87
CA ALA A 343 30.03 -15.48 -5.61
C ALA A 343 30.57 -15.47 -4.17
N ASN A 344 29.86 -16.12 -3.23
CA ASN A 344 30.26 -16.24 -1.83
C ASN A 344 30.92 -17.59 -1.51
N VAL A 345 31.09 -18.49 -2.49
CA VAL A 345 31.81 -19.76 -2.29
C VAL A 345 33.27 -19.47 -1.97
N GLU A 346 33.79 -20.11 -0.93
CA GLU A 346 35.18 -19.97 -0.50
C GLU A 346 36.15 -20.37 -1.63
N GLY A 347 37.21 -19.58 -1.82
CA GLY A 347 38.16 -19.78 -2.91
C GLY A 347 37.77 -19.15 -4.24
N THR A 348 36.58 -18.53 -4.36
CA THR A 348 36.22 -17.75 -5.56
C THR A 348 37.14 -16.54 -5.71
N LYS A 349 37.79 -16.40 -6.87
CA LYS A 349 38.69 -15.27 -7.15
C LYS A 349 37.91 -13.95 -7.10
N LYS A 350 38.51 -12.89 -6.55
CA LYS A 350 37.87 -11.57 -6.41
C LYS A 350 37.26 -11.04 -7.71
N ASN A 351 37.97 -11.15 -8.83
CA ASN A 351 37.46 -10.71 -10.14
C ASN A 351 36.22 -11.51 -10.59
N ASP A 352 36.19 -12.82 -10.33
CA ASP A 352 35.04 -13.67 -10.63
C ASP A 352 33.88 -13.38 -9.69
N GLN A 353 34.15 -13.19 -8.40
CA GLN A 353 33.16 -12.76 -7.42
C GLN A 353 32.48 -11.46 -7.85
N GLU A 354 33.25 -10.42 -8.20
CA GLU A 354 32.68 -9.14 -8.65
C GLU A 354 31.85 -9.30 -9.93
N ARG A 355 32.34 -10.08 -10.90
CA ARG A 355 31.61 -10.36 -12.15
C ARG A 355 30.26 -11.03 -11.88
N ILE A 356 30.26 -12.08 -11.06
CA ILE A 356 29.05 -12.84 -10.73
C ILE A 356 28.08 -11.98 -9.91
N LEU A 357 28.58 -11.18 -8.95
CA LEU A 357 27.76 -10.25 -8.18
C LEU A 357 27.09 -9.19 -9.07
N ARG A 358 27.76 -8.68 -10.11
CA ARG A 358 27.14 -7.76 -11.09
C ARG A 358 26.02 -8.43 -11.89
N GLN A 359 26.15 -9.71 -12.22
CA GLN A 359 25.08 -10.49 -12.85
C GLN A 359 23.89 -10.67 -11.90
N ALA A 360 24.16 -11.06 -10.65
CA ALA A 360 23.14 -11.17 -9.60
C ALA A 360 22.40 -9.85 -9.39
N LEU A 361 23.12 -8.73 -9.33
CA LEU A 361 22.54 -7.39 -9.19
C LEU A 361 21.60 -7.03 -10.35
N THR A 362 21.99 -7.38 -11.58
CA THR A 362 21.17 -7.12 -12.78
C THR A 362 19.85 -7.89 -12.70
N ASN A 363 19.91 -9.18 -12.36
CA ASN A 363 18.73 -10.03 -12.23
C ASN A 363 17.85 -9.62 -11.04
N ALA A 364 18.45 -9.25 -9.91
CA ALA A 364 17.73 -8.75 -8.74
C ALA A 364 17.00 -7.43 -9.04
N ARG A 365 17.62 -6.48 -9.76
CA ARG A 365 16.98 -5.24 -10.21
C ARG A 365 15.82 -5.49 -11.16
N PHE A 366 15.99 -6.41 -12.11
CA PHE A 366 14.90 -6.81 -13.02
C PHE A 366 13.68 -7.29 -12.22
N VAL A 367 13.88 -8.18 -11.25
CA VAL A 367 12.79 -8.69 -10.41
C VAL A 367 12.20 -7.59 -9.53
N ASN A 368 13.02 -6.68 -9.00
CA ASN A 368 12.58 -5.59 -8.13
C ASN A 368 11.64 -4.58 -8.82
N ALA A 369 11.78 -4.42 -10.14
CA ALA A 369 10.94 -3.53 -10.93
C ALA A 369 9.45 -3.94 -10.95
N PHE A 370 9.13 -5.20 -10.64
CA PHE A 370 7.76 -5.69 -10.65
C PHE A 370 7.11 -5.62 -9.26
N ARG A 371 5.82 -5.29 -9.22
CA ARG A 371 4.99 -5.44 -8.02
C ARG A 371 4.66 -6.93 -7.87
N GLY A 372 5.31 -7.62 -6.94
CA GLY A 372 5.12 -9.05 -6.74
C GLY A 372 5.88 -9.59 -5.52
N LYS A 373 5.72 -10.88 -5.24
CA LYS A 373 6.25 -11.55 -4.02
C LYS A 373 7.77 -11.49 -3.85
N TYR A 374 8.51 -11.11 -4.89
CA TYR A 374 9.97 -11.00 -4.87
C TYR A 374 10.49 -9.57 -4.71
N ARG A 375 9.63 -8.55 -4.71
CA ARG A 375 10.05 -7.14 -4.69
C ARG A 375 10.90 -6.81 -3.46
N ASP A 376 10.43 -7.10 -2.26
CA ASP A 376 11.14 -6.69 -1.05
C ASP A 376 12.44 -7.48 -0.85
N VAL A 377 12.41 -8.79 -1.08
CA VAL A 377 13.60 -9.65 -0.98
C VAL A 377 14.67 -9.29 -2.03
N SER A 378 14.25 -8.91 -3.25
CA SER A 378 15.18 -8.43 -4.27
C SER A 378 15.76 -7.06 -3.94
N ARG A 379 14.99 -6.14 -3.32
CA ARG A 379 15.51 -4.86 -2.83
C ARG A 379 16.62 -5.07 -1.80
N LEU A 380 16.40 -5.97 -0.83
CA LEU A 380 17.41 -6.30 0.19
C LEU A 380 18.68 -6.90 -0.43
N MET A 381 18.53 -7.78 -1.43
CA MET A 381 19.67 -8.33 -2.18
C MET A 381 20.43 -7.25 -2.94
N VAL A 382 19.72 -6.34 -3.63
CA VAL A 382 20.33 -5.19 -4.33
C VAL A 382 21.19 -4.36 -3.37
N GLY A 383 20.66 -4.02 -2.19
CA GLY A 383 21.42 -3.30 -1.17
C GLY A 383 22.67 -4.05 -0.70
N ARG A 384 22.54 -5.34 -0.39
CA ARG A 384 23.65 -6.19 0.08
C ARG A 384 24.75 -6.36 -0.99
N ILE A 385 24.36 -6.58 -2.25
CA ILE A 385 25.31 -6.75 -3.35
C ILE A 385 26.04 -5.44 -3.66
N ASN A 386 25.34 -4.30 -3.67
CA ASN A 386 25.96 -2.99 -3.86
C ASN A 386 27.02 -2.72 -2.78
N ALA A 387 26.68 -2.97 -1.50
CA ALA A 387 27.64 -2.83 -0.40
C ALA A 387 28.90 -3.72 -0.58
N LYS A 388 28.74 -4.95 -1.08
CA LYS A 388 29.87 -5.86 -1.36
C LYS A 388 30.72 -5.43 -2.56
N LEU A 389 30.10 -4.99 -3.65
CA LEU A 389 30.80 -4.64 -4.89
C LEU A 389 31.61 -3.36 -4.79
N GLN A 390 31.24 -2.46 -3.87
CA GLN A 390 31.70 -1.08 -3.89
C GLN A 390 32.57 -0.70 -2.69
N GLY A 391 32.65 -1.57 -1.66
CA GLY A 391 32.89 -1.07 -0.31
C GLY A 391 31.80 -0.05 0.05
N SER A 392 31.90 0.63 1.19
CA SER A 392 30.87 1.58 1.65
C SER A 392 30.65 2.83 0.75
N SER A 393 31.18 2.89 -0.48
CA SER A 393 31.24 4.11 -1.31
C SER A 393 31.02 3.85 -2.80
N GLY A 394 29.97 3.12 -3.13
CA GLY A 394 29.49 2.96 -4.50
C GLY A 394 29.47 4.23 -5.32
N GLY A 395 30.19 4.22 -6.44
CA GLY A 395 30.13 5.29 -7.42
C GLY A 395 28.68 5.64 -7.80
N ASP A 396 28.51 6.86 -8.32
CA ASP A 396 27.20 7.51 -8.37
C ASP A 396 26.11 6.68 -9.06
N PRO A 397 24.91 6.60 -8.46
CA PRO A 397 23.73 6.05 -9.13
C PRO A 397 23.52 6.67 -10.51
N LYS A 398 23.02 5.88 -11.45
CA LYS A 398 22.79 6.30 -12.86
C LYS A 398 21.32 6.49 -13.22
N ASP A 399 20.42 6.16 -12.31
CA ASP A 399 18.97 6.29 -12.45
C ASP A 399 18.35 6.84 -11.15
N PHE A 400 17.18 7.46 -11.29
CA PHE A 400 16.45 8.09 -10.18
C PHE A 400 16.11 7.06 -9.09
N GLU A 401 15.57 5.92 -9.49
CA GLU A 401 15.03 4.88 -8.61
C GLU A 401 16.10 4.30 -7.69
N THR A 402 17.30 4.05 -8.22
CA THR A 402 18.45 3.60 -7.44
C THR A 402 18.89 4.67 -6.45
N ALA A 403 19.04 5.93 -6.90
CA ALA A 403 19.50 7.02 -6.04
C ALA A 403 18.50 7.32 -4.91
N TYR A 404 17.21 7.38 -5.24
CA TYR A 404 16.11 7.59 -4.32
C TYR A 404 15.99 6.45 -3.32
N GLY A 405 16.06 5.19 -3.77
CA GLY A 405 16.04 4.02 -2.89
C GLY A 405 17.19 4.03 -1.87
N LEU A 406 18.41 4.34 -2.33
CA LEU A 406 19.57 4.49 -1.43
C LEU A 406 19.38 5.64 -0.43
N GLY A 407 18.91 6.80 -0.89
CA GLY A 407 18.60 7.94 -0.01
C GLY A 407 17.56 7.58 1.06
N GLN A 408 16.48 6.90 0.68
CA GLN A 408 15.44 6.45 1.60
C GLN A 408 15.97 5.49 2.67
N ASP A 409 16.75 4.50 2.26
CA ASP A 409 17.30 3.52 3.19
C ASP A 409 18.32 4.14 4.15
N ARG A 410 19.08 5.14 3.69
CA ARG A 410 19.98 5.90 4.56
C ARG A 410 19.23 6.75 5.57
N VAL A 411 18.18 7.47 5.16
CA VAL A 411 17.36 8.26 6.10
C VAL A 411 16.76 7.38 7.22
N LYS A 412 16.39 6.13 6.92
CA LYS A 412 15.94 5.17 7.97
C LYS A 412 17.03 4.84 8.99
N GLN A 413 18.30 4.80 8.57
CA GLN A 413 19.44 4.49 9.43
C GLN A 413 19.87 5.68 10.30
N THR A 414 19.44 6.90 9.96
CA THR A 414 19.75 8.12 10.74
C THR A 414 19.36 7.99 12.21
N LYS A 415 18.26 7.29 12.53
CA LYS A 415 17.82 7.11 13.92
C LYS A 415 18.89 6.42 14.78
N ALA A 416 19.46 5.32 14.30
CA ALA A 416 20.48 4.57 15.04
C ALA A 416 21.73 5.42 15.31
N LEU A 417 22.12 6.26 14.36
CA LEU A 417 23.26 7.18 14.53
C LEU A 417 22.93 8.32 15.51
N LYS A 418 21.72 8.88 15.47
CA LYS A 418 21.27 9.85 16.48
C LYS A 418 21.24 9.24 17.89
N ASP A 419 20.74 8.01 18.02
CA ASP A 419 20.70 7.29 19.30
C ASP A 419 22.14 7.05 19.81
N LYS A 420 23.10 6.76 18.91
CA LYS A 420 24.53 6.65 19.25
C LYS A 420 25.11 7.97 19.78
N VAL A 421 24.77 9.11 19.15
CA VAL A 421 25.17 10.45 19.65
C VAL A 421 24.57 10.72 21.03
N ALA A 422 23.30 10.38 21.23
CA ALA A 422 22.60 10.58 22.50
C ALA A 422 23.14 9.69 23.63
N ALA A 423 23.56 8.46 23.30
CA ALA A 423 24.10 7.49 24.27
C ALA A 423 25.58 7.73 24.63
N ALA A 424 26.28 8.61 23.91
CA ALA A 424 27.70 8.90 24.15
C ALA A 424 27.92 9.56 25.52
N LYS A 425 28.75 8.93 26.36
CA LYS A 425 28.95 9.35 27.76
C LYS A 425 30.05 10.40 27.95
N SER A 426 31.01 10.49 27.03
CA SER A 426 32.11 11.46 27.09
C SER A 426 31.96 12.53 26.00
N PRO A 427 32.49 13.75 26.22
CA PRO A 427 32.52 14.80 25.18
C PRO A 427 33.22 14.36 23.89
N THR A 428 34.30 13.57 24.00
CA THR A 428 35.04 13.06 22.84
C THR A 428 34.23 12.03 22.06
N ASP A 429 33.58 11.08 22.72
CA ASP A 429 32.73 10.08 22.05
C ASP A 429 31.54 10.74 21.38
N LYS A 430 30.94 11.75 22.03
CA LYS A 430 29.83 12.52 21.47
C LYS A 430 30.28 13.27 20.22
N LYS A 431 31.46 13.89 20.25
CA LYS A 431 32.04 14.56 19.07
C LYS A 431 32.28 13.57 17.93
N ASN A 432 32.86 12.41 18.21
CA ASN A 432 33.14 11.39 17.18
C ASN A 432 31.85 10.82 16.58
N ALA A 433 30.85 10.52 17.41
CA ALA A 433 29.54 10.07 16.95
C ALA A 433 28.81 11.15 16.13
N GLN A 434 28.97 12.43 16.50
CA GLN A 434 28.41 13.54 15.73
C GLN A 434 29.08 13.66 14.36
N VAL A 435 30.42 13.58 14.28
CA VAL A 435 31.14 13.59 13.00
C VAL A 435 30.70 12.43 12.09
N GLU A 436 30.49 11.24 12.66
CA GLU A 436 29.97 10.08 11.91
C GLU A 436 28.56 10.32 11.39
N LEU A 437 27.67 10.89 12.21
CA LEU A 437 26.32 11.27 11.79
C LEU A 437 26.37 12.32 10.68
N ASP A 438 27.19 13.36 10.81
CA ASP A 438 27.30 14.43 9.82
C ASP A 438 27.81 13.89 8.48
N GLN A 439 28.88 13.09 8.48
CA GLN A 439 29.38 12.42 7.28
C GLN A 439 28.34 11.50 6.64
N PHE A 440 27.60 10.76 7.46
CA PHE A 440 26.53 9.90 6.99
C PHE A 440 25.41 10.69 6.31
N MET A 441 25.03 11.83 6.88
CA MET A 441 23.98 12.70 6.38
C MET A 441 24.43 13.50 5.15
N GLU A 442 25.69 13.90 5.05
CA GLU A 442 26.25 14.52 3.84
C GLU A 442 26.18 13.59 2.63
N GLU A 443 26.56 12.31 2.81
CA GLU A 443 26.43 11.33 1.74
C GLU A 443 24.96 11.06 1.38
N THR A 444 24.07 11.09 2.38
CA THR A 444 22.62 10.97 2.16
C THR A 444 22.10 12.14 1.32
N ALA A 445 22.51 13.38 1.64
CA ALA A 445 22.16 14.56 0.88
C ALA A 445 22.70 14.48 -0.55
N ARG A 446 23.94 13.99 -0.73
CA ARG A 446 24.56 13.79 -2.05
C ARG A 446 23.76 12.82 -2.93
N LEU A 447 23.37 11.66 -2.38
CA LEU A 447 22.57 10.66 -3.10
C LEU A 447 21.18 11.18 -3.46
N LEU A 448 20.51 11.89 -2.56
CA LEU A 448 19.21 12.51 -2.83
C LEU A 448 19.32 13.63 -3.88
N LYS A 449 20.40 14.44 -3.85
CA LYS A 449 20.70 15.41 -4.91
C LYS A 449 20.93 14.72 -6.27
N ILE A 450 21.59 13.56 -6.30
CA ILE A 450 21.74 12.75 -7.52
C ILE A 450 20.38 12.25 -8.01
N ALA A 451 19.52 11.75 -7.11
CA ALA A 451 18.17 11.34 -7.47
C ALA A 451 17.43 12.50 -8.17
N LEU A 452 17.38 13.67 -7.54
CA LEU A 452 16.69 14.84 -8.10
C LEU A 452 17.27 15.29 -9.45
N ARG A 453 18.58 15.13 -9.68
CA ARG A 453 19.22 15.44 -10.97
C ARG A 453 18.86 14.43 -12.07
N LEU A 454 18.65 13.17 -11.70
CA LEU A 454 18.31 12.08 -12.62
C LEU A 454 16.80 11.96 -12.88
N ALA A 455 15.99 12.73 -12.15
CA ALA A 455 14.55 12.80 -12.39
C ALA A 455 14.25 13.35 -13.79
N ASP A 456 13.30 12.72 -14.48
CA ASP A 456 12.84 13.06 -15.82
C ASP A 456 11.31 13.14 -15.88
N GLY A 457 10.74 13.38 -17.07
CA GLY A 457 9.30 13.47 -17.26
C GLY A 457 8.51 12.17 -17.03
N LYS A 458 9.18 11.03 -16.80
CA LYS A 458 8.56 9.74 -16.49
C LYS A 458 8.64 9.39 -15.00
N THR A 459 9.42 10.15 -14.23
CA THR A 459 9.59 9.94 -12.79
C THR A 459 8.26 10.12 -12.08
N ASP A 460 7.93 9.21 -11.16
CA ASP A 460 6.68 9.31 -10.39
C ASP A 460 6.69 10.62 -9.56
N PRO A 461 5.71 11.51 -9.76
CA PRO A 461 5.65 12.78 -9.03
C PRO A 461 5.64 12.60 -7.50
N LYS A 462 5.07 11.51 -6.98
CA LYS A 462 5.04 11.22 -5.54
C LYS A 462 6.42 10.86 -5.02
N GLU A 463 7.16 10.03 -5.76
CA GLU A 463 8.53 9.68 -5.39
C GLU A 463 9.46 10.88 -5.50
N LEU A 464 9.24 11.75 -6.49
CA LEU A 464 9.98 12.99 -6.64
C LEU A 464 9.75 13.96 -5.47
N ASP A 465 8.49 14.17 -5.07
CA ASP A 465 8.17 14.99 -3.89
C ASP A 465 8.73 14.40 -2.61
N HIS A 466 8.67 13.08 -2.46
CA HIS A 466 9.25 12.41 -1.32
C HIS A 466 10.77 12.51 -1.30
N ALA A 467 11.47 12.39 -2.43
CA ALA A 467 12.91 12.59 -2.51
C ALA A 467 13.32 14.01 -2.08
N ARG A 468 12.55 15.04 -2.48
CA ARG A 468 12.75 16.43 -2.02
C ARG A 468 12.52 16.55 -0.52
N PHE A 469 11.45 15.95 -0.01
CA PHE A 469 11.15 15.96 1.42
C PHE A 469 12.26 15.29 2.25
N LEU A 470 12.75 14.13 1.81
CA LEU A 470 13.88 13.46 2.44
C LEU A 470 15.13 14.34 2.44
N LEU A 471 15.41 15.06 1.34
CA LEU A 471 16.53 15.98 1.27
C LEU A 471 16.36 17.17 2.22
N CYS A 472 15.15 17.73 2.31
CA CYS A 472 14.80 18.79 3.26
C CYS A 472 15.04 18.31 4.71
N TYR A 473 14.58 17.11 5.05
CA TYR A 473 14.87 16.47 6.34
C TYR A 473 16.37 16.29 6.57
N THR A 474 17.13 15.84 5.57
CA THR A 474 18.59 15.72 5.70
C THR A 474 19.25 17.07 5.96
N TYR A 475 18.84 18.14 5.27
CA TYR A 475 19.38 19.49 5.51
C TYR A 475 19.09 20.02 6.91
N TYR A 476 17.88 19.80 7.44
CA TYR A 476 17.56 20.16 8.83
C TYR A 476 18.55 19.55 9.81
N ASN A 477 18.86 18.26 9.63
CA ASN A 477 19.77 17.52 10.50
C ASN A 477 21.25 17.90 10.36
N LEU A 478 21.67 18.31 9.17
CA LEU A 478 23.03 18.84 8.90
C LEU A 478 23.22 20.27 9.40
N ARG A 479 22.19 20.87 9.98
CA ARG A 479 22.14 22.30 10.30
C ARG A 479 22.30 23.24 9.10
N HIS A 480 21.92 22.78 7.90
CA HIS A 480 21.80 23.62 6.70
C HIS A 480 20.42 24.29 6.70
N SER A 481 20.26 25.24 7.63
CA SER A 481 18.97 25.82 8.04
C SER A 481 18.20 26.46 6.88
N TYR A 482 18.89 27.25 6.04
CA TYR A 482 18.25 27.95 4.93
C TYR A 482 17.92 27.01 3.76
N GLU A 483 18.80 26.06 3.43
CA GLU A 483 18.54 25.06 2.40
C GLU A 483 17.36 24.16 2.77
N CYS A 484 17.26 23.79 4.05
CA CYS A 484 16.08 23.12 4.60
C CYS A 484 14.83 23.97 4.37
N ALA A 485 14.87 25.23 4.81
CA ALA A 485 13.72 26.11 4.80
C ALA A 485 13.19 26.41 3.39
N ILE A 486 14.09 26.80 2.48
CA ILE A 486 13.77 27.10 1.08
C ILE A 486 13.21 25.86 0.37
N LEU A 487 13.82 24.68 0.57
CA LEU A 487 13.32 23.47 -0.06
C LEU A 487 11.96 23.04 0.51
N GLY A 488 11.75 23.18 1.82
CA GLY A 488 10.48 22.86 2.46
C GLY A 488 9.35 23.77 1.99
N GLU A 489 9.61 25.08 1.87
CA GLU A 489 8.66 26.04 1.31
C GLU A 489 8.36 25.77 -0.16
N TYR A 490 9.38 25.40 -0.96
CA TYR A 490 9.18 25.00 -2.34
C TYR A 490 8.22 23.80 -2.46
N ILE A 491 8.42 22.75 -1.66
CA ILE A 491 7.54 21.56 -1.66
C ILE A 491 6.13 21.95 -1.23
N ALA A 492 5.99 22.76 -0.18
CA ALA A 492 4.70 23.23 0.30
C ALA A 492 3.86 23.89 -0.81
N ASN A 493 4.52 24.63 -1.71
CA ASN A 493 3.88 25.35 -2.81
C ASN A 493 3.76 24.55 -4.12
N ASN A 494 4.66 23.60 -4.40
CA ASN A 494 4.81 22.96 -5.72
C ASN A 494 4.65 21.43 -5.73
N HIS A 495 3.99 20.85 -4.72
CA HIS A 495 3.75 19.41 -4.63
C HIS A 495 2.68 18.92 -5.62
N HIS A 496 2.73 17.63 -5.94
CA HIS A 496 1.65 16.91 -6.62
C HIS A 496 0.41 16.82 -5.73
N LYS A 497 -0.80 16.91 -6.30
CA LYS A 497 -2.09 16.93 -5.56
C LYS A 497 -2.28 15.82 -4.52
N ASP A 498 -1.71 14.64 -4.77
CA ASP A 498 -1.80 13.48 -3.88
C ASP A 498 -0.75 13.48 -2.75
N SER A 499 0.14 14.48 -2.70
CA SER A 499 1.24 14.63 -1.75
C SER A 499 0.93 15.65 -0.66
N ALA A 500 -0.35 15.93 -0.37
CA ALA A 500 -0.77 17.02 0.52
C ALA A 500 -0.19 16.91 1.95
N GLN A 501 -0.08 15.68 2.49
CA GLN A 501 0.55 15.47 3.80
C GLN A 501 2.05 15.78 3.78
N ILE A 502 2.76 15.36 2.73
CA ILE A 502 4.19 15.67 2.55
C ILE A 502 4.40 17.18 2.45
N ALA A 503 3.49 17.89 1.77
CA ALA A 503 3.56 19.34 1.67
C ALA A 503 3.40 20.03 3.03
N LEU A 504 2.48 19.56 3.87
CA LEU A 504 2.33 20.05 5.25
C LEU A 504 3.56 19.69 6.12
N ASP A 505 4.12 18.49 5.97
CA ASP A 505 5.36 18.06 6.66
C ASP A 505 6.54 18.93 6.26
N ALA A 506 6.69 19.22 4.97
CA ALA A 506 7.74 20.07 4.43
C ALA A 506 7.60 21.53 4.88
N ALA A 507 6.37 22.07 4.90
CA ALA A 507 6.12 23.43 5.37
C ALA A 507 6.51 23.60 6.85
N TYR A 508 6.15 22.62 7.68
CA TYR A 508 6.50 22.65 9.10
C TYR A 508 7.99 22.46 9.34
N LEU A 509 8.64 21.64 8.52
CA LEU A 509 10.10 21.51 8.55
C LEU A 509 10.80 22.80 8.07
N ALA A 510 10.19 23.54 7.14
CA ALA A 510 10.70 24.85 6.74
C ALA A 510 10.62 25.87 7.89
N LEU A 511 9.51 25.89 8.62
CA LEU A 511 9.40 26.68 9.86
C LEU A 511 10.49 26.30 10.87
N ALA A 512 10.74 25.00 11.07
CA ALA A 512 11.82 24.53 11.94
C ALA A 512 13.21 24.98 11.43
N GLY A 513 13.43 24.97 10.11
CA GLY A 513 14.65 25.48 9.48
C GLY A 513 14.88 26.97 9.73
N PHE A 514 13.86 27.82 9.52
CA PHE A 514 13.95 29.25 9.82
C PHE A 514 14.11 29.53 11.31
N LEU A 515 13.45 28.76 12.19
CA LEU A 515 13.65 28.88 13.63
C LEU A 515 15.08 28.50 14.04
N GLN A 516 15.67 27.50 13.38
CA GLN A 516 17.06 27.13 13.60
C GLN A 516 18.01 28.26 13.15
N ALA A 517 17.77 28.84 11.97
CA ALA A 517 18.50 30.02 11.49
C ALA A 517 18.37 31.18 12.48
N TYR A 518 17.16 31.53 12.91
CA TYR A 518 16.90 32.57 13.90
C TYR A 518 17.71 32.40 15.20
N ASN A 519 17.78 31.18 15.70
CA ASN A 519 18.52 30.87 16.93
C ASN A 519 20.04 31.00 16.76
N ASP A 520 20.54 30.67 15.56
CA ASP A 520 21.96 30.72 15.21
C ASP A 520 22.40 32.15 14.77
N SER A 521 21.46 32.98 14.33
CA SER A 521 21.68 34.36 13.87
C SER A 521 21.96 35.35 15.02
N PRO A 522 22.88 36.32 14.81
CA PRO A 522 23.02 37.50 15.68
C PRO A 522 21.69 38.26 15.81
N LYS A 523 21.49 38.92 16.97
CA LYS A 523 20.20 39.56 17.30
C LYS A 523 19.77 40.58 16.25
N GLU A 524 20.71 41.29 15.64
CA GLU A 524 20.51 42.33 14.64
C GLU A 524 20.04 41.78 13.28
N GLN A 525 20.24 40.49 13.01
CA GLN A 525 19.89 39.83 11.74
C GLN A 525 18.58 39.04 11.83
N ARG A 526 18.11 38.75 13.04
CA ARG A 526 16.90 37.96 13.32
C ARG A 526 15.61 38.51 12.73
N TYR A 527 15.58 39.79 12.33
CA TYR A 527 14.39 40.37 11.69
C TYR A 527 14.08 39.71 10.34
N VAL A 528 15.10 39.29 9.58
CA VAL A 528 14.93 38.59 8.30
C VAL A 528 14.33 37.21 8.54
N ASP A 529 14.87 36.47 9.51
CA ASP A 529 14.36 35.16 9.90
C ASP A 529 12.91 35.24 10.41
N ASN A 530 12.57 36.29 11.17
CA ASN A 530 11.19 36.54 11.61
C ASN A 530 10.23 36.76 10.43
N GLN A 531 10.63 37.51 9.40
CA GLN A 531 9.80 37.71 8.20
C GLN A 531 9.55 36.39 7.46
N HIS A 532 10.57 35.53 7.36
CA HIS A 532 10.42 34.21 6.75
C HIS A 532 9.55 33.27 7.60
N MET A 533 9.74 33.25 8.92
CA MET A 533 8.87 32.49 9.84
C MET A 533 7.42 32.99 9.78
N GLU A 534 7.19 34.30 9.70
CA GLU A 534 5.87 34.90 9.51
C GLU A 534 5.24 34.41 8.19
N SER A 535 5.97 34.43 7.08
CA SER A 535 5.49 33.94 5.78
C SER A 535 5.07 32.47 5.82
N ILE A 536 5.94 31.59 6.33
CA ILE A 536 5.65 30.15 6.34
C ILE A 536 4.54 29.79 7.33
N CYS A 537 4.45 30.45 8.48
CA CYS A 537 3.35 30.24 9.42
C CYS A 537 2.01 30.68 8.82
N ASN A 538 1.98 31.81 8.10
CA ASN A 538 0.78 32.25 7.39
C ASN A 538 0.37 31.24 6.30
N LEU A 539 1.34 30.70 5.55
CA LEU A 539 1.08 29.65 4.56
C LEU A 539 0.44 28.42 5.23
N ILE A 540 1.01 27.95 6.35
CA ILE A 540 0.49 26.77 7.06
C ILE A 540 -0.93 27.02 7.57
N ALA A 541 -1.15 28.15 8.25
CA ALA A 541 -2.43 28.50 8.84
C ALA A 541 -3.53 28.71 7.78
N THR A 542 -3.17 29.16 6.59
CA THR A 542 -4.12 29.40 5.48
C THR A 542 -4.42 28.12 4.69
N LYS A 543 -3.39 27.34 4.38
CA LYS A 543 -3.51 26.17 3.50
C LYS A 543 -4.00 24.92 4.22
N TRP A 544 -3.71 24.78 5.51
CA TRP A 544 -4.11 23.64 6.34
C TRP A 544 -4.71 24.09 7.68
N PRO A 545 -5.79 24.91 7.65
CA PRO A 545 -6.32 25.61 8.84
C PRO A 545 -6.75 24.70 9.98
N ASP A 546 -7.17 23.47 9.66
CA ASP A 546 -7.69 22.49 10.61
C ASP A 546 -6.60 21.54 11.17
N SER A 547 -5.34 21.71 10.76
CA SER A 547 -4.24 20.86 11.22
C SER A 547 -3.67 21.31 12.57
N ASP A 548 -3.16 20.37 13.37
CA ASP A 548 -2.45 20.69 14.62
C ASP A 548 -1.26 21.63 14.40
N ARG A 549 -0.60 21.50 13.26
CA ARG A 549 0.52 22.37 12.86
C ARG A 549 0.09 23.79 12.51
N ALA A 550 -1.15 23.99 12.05
CA ALA A 550 -1.70 25.34 11.94
C ALA A 550 -1.91 25.96 13.32
N ASN A 551 -2.23 25.18 14.35
CA ASN A 551 -2.30 25.69 15.72
C ASN A 551 -0.92 26.11 16.23
N ASP A 552 0.11 25.29 16.00
CA ASP A 552 1.50 25.67 16.30
C ASP A 552 1.94 26.93 15.54
N ALA A 553 1.58 27.04 14.26
CA ALA A 553 1.88 28.21 13.44
C ALA A 553 1.18 29.48 13.98
N ARG A 554 -0.07 29.38 14.44
CA ARG A 554 -0.80 30.48 15.09
C ARG A 554 -0.10 30.94 16.37
N ILE A 555 0.34 30.00 17.21
CA ILE A 555 1.13 30.31 18.42
C ILE A 555 2.43 31.02 18.04
N GLN A 556 3.15 30.51 17.03
CA GLN A 556 4.41 31.08 16.61
C GLN A 556 4.26 32.48 16.01
N LEU A 557 3.20 32.74 15.22
CA LEU A 557 2.85 34.09 14.76
C LEU A 557 2.59 35.02 15.94
N GLY A 558 1.82 34.56 16.94
CA GLY A 558 1.61 35.29 18.18
C GLY A 558 2.93 35.67 18.86
N ASN A 559 3.88 34.74 18.96
CA ASN A 559 5.19 34.99 19.57
C ASN A 559 6.00 36.03 18.77
N ILE A 560 6.02 35.92 17.44
CA ILE A 560 6.74 36.84 16.55
C ILE A 560 6.19 38.27 16.70
N TYR A 561 4.86 38.45 16.67
CA TYR A 561 4.25 39.78 16.83
C TYR A 561 4.43 40.34 18.24
N SER A 562 4.41 39.50 19.29
CA SER A 562 4.72 39.94 20.66
C SER A 562 6.15 40.47 20.78
N GLN A 563 7.12 39.83 20.11
CA GLN A 563 8.53 40.24 20.14
C GLN A 563 8.84 41.47 19.28
N THR A 564 8.01 41.76 18.28
CA THR A 564 8.18 42.90 17.36
C THR A 564 7.32 44.10 17.74
N GLU A 565 6.90 44.19 19.01
CA GLU A 565 6.11 45.30 19.58
C GLU A 565 4.75 45.51 18.89
N ARG A 566 4.13 44.43 18.41
CA ARG A 566 2.80 44.41 17.77
C ARG A 566 1.81 43.56 18.58
N PRO A 567 1.51 43.96 19.84
CA PRO A 567 0.74 43.11 20.75
C PRO A 567 -0.70 42.88 20.30
N SER A 568 -1.29 43.77 19.50
CA SER A 568 -2.68 43.61 19.03
C SER A 568 -2.79 42.50 17.99
N GLU A 569 -1.80 42.38 17.11
CA GLU A 569 -1.70 41.32 16.11
C GLU A 569 -1.33 39.99 16.75
N ALA A 570 -0.44 40.01 17.75
CA ALA A 570 -0.13 38.83 18.55
C ALA A 570 -1.41 38.24 19.16
N ALA A 571 -2.22 39.10 19.78
CA ALA A 571 -3.48 38.70 20.39
C ALA A 571 -4.44 38.06 19.38
N LYS A 572 -4.59 38.64 18.18
CA LYS A 572 -5.43 38.09 17.11
C LYS A 572 -5.02 36.68 16.70
N TRP A 573 -3.73 36.36 16.67
CA TRP A 573 -3.26 35.02 16.32
C TRP A 573 -3.48 34.01 17.43
N TYR A 574 -3.20 34.38 18.68
CA TYR A 574 -3.49 33.52 19.83
C TYR A 574 -5.00 33.23 19.96
N SER A 575 -5.87 34.21 19.70
CA SER A 575 -7.32 34.05 19.75
C SER A 575 -7.88 33.08 18.72
N GLN A 576 -7.15 32.78 17.64
CA GLN A 576 -7.58 31.87 16.57
C GLN A 576 -7.28 30.39 16.86
N VAL A 577 -6.58 30.08 17.94
CA VAL A 577 -6.35 28.70 18.36
C VAL A 577 -7.69 28.08 18.81
N PRO A 578 -8.12 26.94 18.24
CA PRO A 578 -9.42 26.35 18.54
C PRO A 578 -9.44 25.68 19.92
N THR A 579 -10.63 25.54 20.51
CA THR A 579 -10.84 24.92 21.83
C THR A 579 -10.39 23.46 21.93
N THR A 580 -10.27 22.78 20.79
CA THR A 580 -9.83 21.39 20.69
C THR A 580 -8.30 21.25 20.74
N ALA A 581 -7.55 22.34 20.55
CA ALA A 581 -6.09 22.30 20.52
C ALA A 581 -5.51 22.18 21.95
N PRO A 582 -4.46 21.36 22.17
CA PRO A 582 -3.80 21.26 23.47
C PRO A 582 -3.27 22.61 23.99
N GLN A 583 -2.86 23.51 23.09
CA GLN A 583 -2.34 24.83 23.42
C GLN A 583 -3.44 25.86 23.73
N TYR A 584 -4.73 25.51 23.64
CA TYR A 584 -5.84 26.48 23.71
C TYR A 584 -5.81 27.33 24.99
N ILE A 585 -5.66 26.70 26.15
CA ILE A 585 -5.69 27.40 27.44
C ILE A 585 -4.57 28.44 27.52
N ASP A 586 -3.35 28.06 27.15
CA ASP A 586 -2.19 28.96 27.12
C ASP A 586 -2.38 30.07 26.08
N ALA A 587 -2.94 29.76 24.91
CA ALA A 587 -3.28 30.73 23.89
C ALA A 587 -4.28 31.78 24.39
N GLN A 588 -5.31 31.39 25.14
CA GLN A 588 -6.28 32.33 25.71
C GLN A 588 -5.61 33.27 26.72
N ILE A 589 -4.73 32.77 27.59
CA ILE A 589 -3.98 33.62 28.52
C ILE A 589 -3.12 34.62 27.76
N ARG A 590 -2.34 34.16 26.77
CA ARG A 590 -1.48 35.03 25.95
C ARG A 590 -2.26 36.06 25.15
N ALA A 591 -3.40 35.68 24.56
CA ALA A 591 -4.29 36.59 23.86
C ALA A 591 -4.78 37.71 24.79
N GLY A 592 -5.23 37.33 25.99
CA GLY A 592 -5.72 38.25 27.00
C GLY A 592 -4.66 39.27 27.45
N GLN A 593 -3.46 38.78 27.76
CA GLN A 593 -2.32 39.63 28.13
C GLN A 593 -1.88 40.55 26.98
N ALA A 594 -1.87 40.06 25.74
CA ALA A 594 -1.47 40.84 24.58
C ALA A 594 -2.48 41.95 24.24
N TYR A 595 -3.79 41.68 24.33
CA TYR A 595 -4.80 42.74 24.23
C TYR A 595 -4.69 43.76 25.36
N TRP A 596 -4.43 43.30 26.59
CA TRP A 596 -4.26 44.21 27.73
C TRP A 596 -3.05 45.13 27.56
N ASN A 597 -1.92 44.58 27.12
CA ASN A 597 -0.73 45.37 26.81
C ASN A 597 -0.99 46.39 25.69
N SER A 598 -1.77 46.00 24.67
CA SER A 598 -2.20 46.92 23.60
C SER A 598 -3.02 48.08 24.13
N TYR A 599 -3.98 47.80 25.02
CA TYR A 599 -4.78 48.82 25.69
C TYR A 599 -3.92 49.77 26.53
N LEU A 600 -3.08 49.24 27.43
CA LEU A 600 -2.21 50.04 28.29
C LEU A 600 -1.25 50.93 27.48
N THR A 601 -0.67 50.37 26.42
CA THR A 601 0.21 51.10 25.50
C THR A 601 -0.54 52.24 24.79
N ALA A 602 -1.78 52.01 24.35
CA ALA A 602 -2.58 53.06 23.74
C ALA A 602 -2.99 54.14 24.75
N MET A 603 -3.31 53.75 25.98
CA MET A 603 -3.70 54.68 27.04
C MET A 603 -2.54 55.55 27.54
N SER A 604 -1.32 55.02 27.61
CA SER A 604 -0.12 55.75 28.05
C SER A 604 0.37 56.79 27.03
N ARG A 605 0.04 56.66 25.75
CA ARG A 605 0.38 57.64 24.71
C ARG A 605 -0.34 58.97 24.97
N ARG A 606 0.40 60.09 24.95
CA ARG A 606 -0.15 61.47 25.08
C ARG A 606 -0.91 61.98 23.83
N SER A 607 -1.13 61.12 22.85
CA SER A 607 -1.86 61.45 21.61
C SER A 607 -3.34 61.70 21.90
N GLU A 608 -3.91 62.77 21.32
CA GLU A 608 -5.35 63.06 21.36
C GLU A 608 -6.16 62.02 20.56
N THR A 609 -5.59 61.49 19.48
CA THR A 609 -6.20 60.40 18.71
C THR A 609 -5.76 59.05 19.27
N LYS A 610 -6.71 58.33 19.86
CA LYS A 610 -6.56 56.93 20.29
C LYS A 610 -7.04 56.00 19.16
N PRO A 611 -6.50 54.77 19.03
CA PRO A 611 -7.03 53.78 18.09
C PRO A 611 -8.53 53.52 18.34
N GLU A 612 -9.30 53.31 17.28
CA GLU A 612 -10.76 53.08 17.36
C GLU A 612 -11.09 51.85 18.23
N ASP A 613 -10.25 50.81 18.15
CA ASP A 613 -10.47 49.53 18.83
C ASP A 613 -10.02 49.50 20.30
N VAL A 614 -9.52 50.60 20.89
CA VAL A 614 -8.90 50.56 22.24
C VAL A 614 -9.83 49.96 23.29
N ASN A 615 -11.09 50.39 23.34
CA ASN A 615 -12.05 49.85 24.31
C ASN A 615 -12.38 48.37 24.03
N GLN A 616 -12.34 47.97 22.76
CA GLN A 616 -12.55 46.58 22.38
C GLN A 616 -11.41 45.69 22.89
N TRP A 617 -10.16 46.18 22.88
CA TRP A 617 -9.02 45.42 23.42
C TRP A 617 -9.16 45.13 24.91
N ALA A 618 -9.63 46.07 25.73
CA ALA A 618 -9.88 45.81 27.15
C ALA A 618 -10.94 44.71 27.37
N ASN A 619 -12.05 44.77 26.61
CA ASN A 619 -13.11 43.76 26.69
C ASN A 619 -12.64 42.37 26.21
N LEU A 620 -11.86 42.32 25.11
CA LEU A 620 -11.28 41.08 24.62
C LEU A 620 -10.23 40.53 25.59
N ALA A 621 -9.43 41.40 26.21
CA ALA A 621 -8.46 41.02 27.22
C ALA A 621 -9.15 40.32 28.39
N GLU A 622 -10.20 40.94 28.95
CA GLU A 622 -10.98 40.37 30.04
C GLU A 622 -11.56 39.00 29.69
N LYS A 623 -12.23 38.91 28.52
CA LYS A 623 -12.85 37.67 28.04
C LYS A 623 -11.83 36.52 27.94
N HIS A 624 -10.70 36.78 27.29
CA HIS A 624 -9.65 35.78 27.07
C HIS A 624 -8.98 35.37 28.38
N LEU A 625 -8.68 36.32 29.28
CA LEU A 625 -8.10 36.05 30.60
C LEU A 625 -9.03 35.19 31.46
N ARG A 626 -10.32 35.53 31.57
CA ARG A 626 -11.29 34.70 32.32
C ARG A 626 -11.36 33.28 31.78
N THR A 627 -11.43 33.14 30.46
CA THR A 627 -11.47 31.82 29.80
C THR A 627 -10.22 30.98 30.15
N GLY A 628 -9.03 31.58 30.06
CA GLY A 628 -7.77 30.91 30.37
C GLY A 628 -7.60 30.59 31.86
N ILE A 629 -7.97 31.51 32.75
CA ILE A 629 -7.90 31.35 34.21
C ILE A 629 -8.82 30.22 34.66
N ASP A 630 -10.10 30.25 34.26
CA ASP A 630 -11.10 29.25 34.67
C ASP A 630 -10.68 27.84 34.23
N ALA A 631 -10.16 27.72 33.01
CA ALA A 631 -9.70 26.44 32.48
C ALA A 631 -8.43 25.95 33.20
N THR A 632 -7.49 26.84 33.48
CA THR A 632 -6.26 26.50 34.21
C THR A 632 -6.56 26.07 35.64
N GLN A 633 -7.42 26.79 36.36
CA GLN A 633 -7.79 26.45 37.74
C GLN A 633 -8.50 25.10 37.83
N LYS A 634 -9.31 24.72 36.82
CA LYS A 634 -9.91 23.38 36.75
C LYS A 634 -8.90 22.28 36.49
N ALA A 635 -7.82 22.57 35.76
CA ALA A 635 -6.80 21.60 35.39
C ALA A 635 -5.73 21.41 36.48
N VAL A 636 -5.49 22.41 37.33
CA VAL A 636 -4.45 22.39 38.37
C VAL A 636 -5.02 21.90 39.71
N PRO A 637 -4.49 20.81 40.30
CA PRO A 637 -4.94 20.33 41.60
C PRO A 637 -4.82 21.40 42.68
N PRO A 638 -5.78 21.53 43.62
CA PRO A 638 -5.75 22.54 44.70
C PRO A 638 -4.49 22.56 45.56
N THR A 639 -3.73 21.47 45.58
CA THR A 639 -2.50 21.30 46.37
C THR A 639 -1.23 21.57 45.57
N ALA A 640 -1.33 21.80 44.26
CA ALA A 640 -0.19 22.11 43.41
C ALA A 640 0.17 23.59 43.50
N ALA A 641 1.45 23.91 43.31
CA ALA A 641 1.91 25.30 43.25
C ALA A 641 1.23 26.05 42.08
N THR A 642 0.82 27.29 42.32
CA THR A 642 0.20 28.16 41.31
C THR A 642 1.14 28.34 40.12
N PRO A 643 0.72 27.98 38.88
CA PRO A 643 1.53 28.20 37.69
C PRO A 643 1.82 29.70 37.44
N GLU A 644 3.03 30.04 37.00
CA GLU A 644 3.42 31.44 36.75
C GLU A 644 2.50 32.13 35.74
N ASN A 645 2.05 31.42 34.71
CA ASN A 645 1.12 31.96 33.72
C ASN A 645 -0.27 32.25 34.32
N LEU A 646 -0.73 31.46 35.29
CA LEU A 646 -1.97 31.72 36.03
C LEU A 646 -1.84 32.97 36.90
N THR A 647 -0.73 33.13 37.61
CA THR A 647 -0.43 34.33 38.41
C THR A 647 -0.42 35.59 37.55
N ALA A 648 0.28 35.55 36.41
CA ALA A 648 0.34 36.68 35.47
C ALA A 648 -1.02 37.01 34.83
N ALA A 649 -1.84 35.98 34.54
CA ALA A 649 -3.19 36.16 34.03
C ALA A 649 -4.11 36.82 35.06
N LYS A 650 -4.12 36.32 36.30
CA LYS A 650 -4.88 36.90 37.42
C LYS A 650 -4.48 38.33 37.72
N THR A 651 -3.19 38.63 37.69
CA THR A 651 -2.67 40.00 37.88
C THR A 651 -3.22 40.94 36.81
N SER A 652 -3.22 40.51 35.54
CA SER A 652 -3.77 41.30 34.43
C SER A 652 -5.28 41.50 34.58
N LEU A 653 -6.02 40.46 34.97
CA LEU A 653 -7.47 40.54 35.17
C LEU A 653 -7.84 41.44 36.35
N ALA A 654 -7.10 41.37 37.45
CA ALA A 654 -7.26 42.27 38.59
C ALA A 654 -7.00 43.73 38.19
N GLN A 655 -6.00 43.99 37.34
CA GLN A 655 -5.73 45.34 36.85
C GLN A 655 -6.87 45.88 35.95
N ILE A 656 -7.48 45.01 35.13
CA ILE A 656 -8.68 45.36 34.37
C ILE A 656 -9.82 45.74 35.33
N ALA A 657 -10.09 44.92 36.35
CA ALA A 657 -11.12 45.18 37.35
C ALA A 657 -10.90 46.51 38.08
N LEU A 658 -9.65 46.80 38.48
CA LEU A 658 -9.29 48.10 39.09
C LEU A 658 -9.55 49.28 38.16
N ASN A 659 -9.18 49.16 36.88
CA ASN A 659 -9.43 50.21 35.88
C ASN A 659 -10.93 50.45 35.65
N ASN A 660 -11.76 49.42 35.80
CA ASN A 660 -13.20 49.51 35.68
C ASN A 660 -13.92 49.95 36.98
N GLY A 661 -13.17 50.17 38.08
CA GLY A 661 -13.73 50.54 39.38
C GLY A 661 -14.29 49.37 40.22
N ASN A 662 -14.03 48.12 39.81
CA ASN A 662 -14.49 46.91 40.48
C ASN A 662 -13.48 46.44 41.55
N TYR A 663 -13.26 47.24 42.59
CA TYR A 663 -12.21 46.98 43.59
C TYR A 663 -12.35 45.64 44.33
N GLN A 664 -13.58 45.25 44.70
CA GLN A 664 -13.82 43.98 45.40
C GLN A 664 -13.50 42.78 44.51
N GLU A 665 -13.81 42.87 43.22
CA GLU A 665 -13.49 41.83 42.26
C GLU A 665 -11.97 41.65 42.09
N ALA A 666 -11.22 42.76 42.03
CA ALA A 666 -9.77 42.72 41.97
C ALA A 666 -9.15 42.02 43.19
N ILE A 667 -9.67 42.26 44.40
CA ILE A 667 -9.27 41.56 45.62
C ILE A 667 -9.59 40.07 45.49
N ASP A 668 -10.83 39.74 45.13
CA ASP A 668 -11.29 38.35 45.02
C ASP A 668 -10.46 37.51 44.04
N ILE A 669 -10.06 38.09 42.90
CA ILE A 669 -9.21 37.42 41.89
C ILE A 669 -7.86 36.99 42.49
N LEU A 670 -7.28 37.82 43.37
CA LEU A 670 -5.94 37.65 43.94
C LEU A 670 -5.91 36.90 45.27
N THR A 671 -7.03 36.77 45.98
CA THR A 671 -7.04 36.22 47.35
C THR A 671 -7.92 34.98 47.56
N LYS A 672 -8.72 34.56 46.57
CA LYS A 672 -9.58 33.38 46.70
C LYS A 672 -8.85 32.08 46.35
N ASP A 673 -8.77 31.19 47.35
CA ASP A 673 -8.30 29.81 47.24
C ASP A 673 -9.09 29.00 46.19
N PRO A 674 -8.52 27.93 45.59
CA PRO A 674 -7.26 27.27 45.97
C PRO A 674 -6.00 27.76 45.26
N HIS A 675 -6.09 28.70 44.32
CA HIS A 675 -4.94 29.16 43.53
C HIS A 675 -4.83 30.68 43.50
N SER A 676 -4.97 31.31 44.68
CA SER A 676 -4.77 32.75 44.94
C SER A 676 -3.43 33.23 44.40
#